data_AF-A0A9P4X930-F1
#
_entry.id   AF-A0A9P4X930-F1
#
_cell.length_a   1.000
_cell.length_b   1.000
_cell.length_c   1.000
_cell.angle_alpha   90.00
_cell.angle_beta   90.00
_cell.angle_gamma   90.00
#
_symmetry.space_group_name_H-M   'P 1'
#
loop_
_entity.id
_entity.type
_entity.pdbx_description
1 polymer ?
#
loop_
_entity_poly.entity_id
_entity_poly.type
_entity_poly.pdbx_seq_one_letter_code
_entity_poly.pdbx_strand_id
1 'polypeptide(L)'
;MAQVSILNTSKDWEEIHSEESDYDPELAKEANGYTMWRAASYLPKHKRVLNRIVNTLYQLPTIFQVAEKLRPTSYLDGLRGFAAFLVYWHHHELWAHGWEKQNPIFENGFGYDGKYHMVAFPFIRNFFTGGHYAVSTFFVISGYVLSLKPLTLMQAGEFTKLGDNIASAFFRRWPRLYLPIIAVVLAFITMWHMLGIWVNGQTMAGSWAEELWTFYVDFKNFSFVFKEGDLWLKYNVHLWSIPVEFKGSMVVYACHLALSRCSKAARLWCEASLIFYFMFITDGWYCALFCTGMLLCDLDLLAKKGELPFFLTRLEPIKDFIYYHLLVFSLYLGGIPAETADVRDMAKSRGWYYLSLLKPQAVFDYKWFYLWLASGFLVAIIPRIHWLKRFFETKFCQYLGRISFALYIVHGPVLCTLGDRLYMAVGFKGDDHAQHIPHWMNKIPLPKSGPLGLEVAFLIPQLILLPLTLALADGVTRWVDTPSVKFASWLYRSTLGGPSTEPLARGADEQSVYFTELVCYATFQFGVLRCLEPPTALPVQPTEGGICEGKLDYFSANVGPHDARVLYGPESPYIVYGSNSQFTCFGQFIQDFRELVDWTGQWGGSKAFLRGTELQRPLPWNAVEKNWFPFWDIAGQMYIHHDIAPKRVFARVLSDGSASVNLALLTEEQDNKCLEKYLPKTISENESVHQASNSLKITMCKRTDAICIADKSNTFIFTIWQHKSFYNWHAVYEPYVMLFQEQAPFAIHAMSKRPIWIHGRQQYPDRLTSEMIYVTSIAWKSPLLKYHGYLDDELFIGFGIEDKASGAIDITAEELLAGLGLCTEA
;
A
#
# COMPACT_ATOMS: atom_id res chain seq x y z
N MET A 1 -60.92 -22.38 17.17
CA MET A 1 -60.23 -22.81 18.41
C MET A 1 -59.02 -23.59 17.96
N ALA A 2 -57.84 -22.96 17.98
CA ALA A 2 -56.82 -23.10 19.03
C ALA A 2 -56.13 -24.48 18.95
N GLN A 3 -54.82 -24.66 19.03
CA GLN A 3 -53.66 -23.79 19.18
C GLN A 3 -52.42 -24.74 19.07
N VAL A 4 -51.28 -24.24 18.56
CA VAL A 4 -49.92 -24.33 19.18
C VAL A 4 -49.28 -25.74 19.32
N SER A 5 -48.23 -26.04 18.53
CA SER A 5 -46.77 -25.99 18.86
C SER A 5 -46.26 -27.31 19.49
N ILE A 6 -45.09 -27.88 19.15
CA ILE A 6 -43.75 -27.48 19.62
C ILE A 6 -42.66 -28.28 18.86
N LEU A 7 -41.71 -27.53 18.28
CA LEU A 7 -40.24 -27.69 18.19
C LEU A 7 -39.55 -29.08 18.03
N ASN A 8 -38.79 -29.16 16.92
CA ASN A 8 -37.32 -29.26 16.84
C ASN A 8 -36.63 -30.61 17.17
N THR A 9 -35.92 -31.19 16.21
CA THR A 9 -34.49 -31.54 16.34
C THR A 9 -33.88 -31.96 14.99
N SER A 10 -32.63 -31.55 14.83
CA SER A 10 -31.73 -31.75 13.69
C SER A 10 -31.19 -33.19 13.55
N LYS A 11 -30.55 -33.43 12.38
CA LYS A 11 -29.55 -34.49 12.06
C LYS A 11 -30.17 -35.87 11.77
N ASP A 12 -29.82 -36.62 10.73
CA ASP A 12 -28.54 -36.84 10.03
C ASP A 12 -28.73 -37.21 8.55
N TRP A 13 -27.65 -37.08 7.79
CA TRP A 13 -27.43 -37.60 6.43
C TRP A 13 -27.24 -39.12 6.45
N GLU A 14 -27.71 -39.83 5.42
CA GLU A 14 -26.98 -40.96 4.80
C GLU A 14 -27.55 -41.36 3.42
N GLU A 15 -26.65 -41.92 2.62
CA GLU A 15 -26.59 -42.14 1.17
C GLU A 15 -27.56 -43.22 0.62
N ILE A 16 -27.93 -43.12 -0.67
CA ILE A 16 -28.17 -44.30 -1.52
C ILE A 16 -27.61 -44.07 -2.94
N HIS A 17 -26.69 -44.94 -3.34
CA HIS A 17 -26.15 -45.15 -4.69
C HIS A 17 -27.12 -45.95 -5.59
N SER A 18 -27.08 -45.73 -6.91
CA SER A 18 -27.27 -46.73 -8.00
C SER A 18 -26.85 -46.08 -9.33
N GLU A 19 -25.74 -46.51 -9.95
CA GLU A 19 -25.58 -47.60 -10.94
C GLU A 19 -25.89 -47.18 -12.40
N GLU A 20 -24.78 -47.00 -13.14
CA GLU A 20 -24.46 -47.29 -14.55
C GLU A 20 -25.55 -47.27 -15.64
N SER A 21 -25.42 -46.32 -16.58
CA SER A 21 -25.64 -46.61 -18.00
C SER A 21 -24.50 -46.00 -18.85
N ASP A 22 -24.00 -46.81 -19.79
CA ASP A 22 -22.86 -46.57 -20.68
C ASP A 22 -22.95 -45.24 -21.43
N TYR A 23 -22.00 -44.33 -21.16
CA TYR A 23 -21.67 -43.21 -22.03
C TYR A 23 -20.16 -43.21 -22.27
N ASP A 24 -19.77 -43.54 -23.50
CA ASP A 24 -18.37 -43.54 -23.94
C ASP A 24 -17.84 -42.10 -24.03
N PRO A 25 -16.92 -41.68 -23.13
CA PRO A 25 -16.44 -40.30 -23.06
C PRO A 25 -15.34 -39.99 -24.08
N GLU A 26 -14.94 -40.93 -24.94
CA GLU A 26 -13.91 -40.69 -25.97
C GLU A 26 -14.47 -39.97 -27.21
N LEU A 27 -15.74 -40.23 -27.58
CA LEU A 27 -16.38 -39.60 -28.76
C LEU A 27 -16.84 -38.15 -28.52
N ALA A 28 -16.96 -37.71 -27.27
CA ALA A 28 -17.33 -36.32 -26.92
C ALA A 28 -16.12 -35.37 -26.80
N LYS A 29 -14.88 -35.89 -26.85
CA LYS A 29 -13.65 -35.11 -26.65
C LYS A 29 -13.15 -34.34 -27.88
N GLU A 30 -13.60 -34.66 -29.10
CA GLU A 30 -13.09 -34.02 -30.32
C GLU A 30 -14.01 -32.95 -30.94
N ALA A 31 -15.24 -32.77 -30.45
CA ALA A 31 -16.21 -31.87 -31.09
C ALA A 31 -16.17 -30.40 -30.61
N ASN A 32 -15.58 -30.09 -29.47
CA ASN A 32 -15.59 -28.74 -28.89
C ASN A 32 -14.17 -28.35 -28.43
N GLY A 33 -13.43 -27.63 -29.27
CA GLY A 33 -12.01 -27.29 -29.10
C GLY A 33 -11.65 -26.45 -27.87
N TYR A 34 -11.75 -27.04 -26.68
CA TYR A 34 -11.21 -26.52 -25.42
C TYR A 34 -10.10 -27.43 -24.91
N THR A 35 -8.86 -26.94 -24.86
CA THR A 35 -7.76 -27.58 -24.11
C THR A 35 -7.90 -27.24 -22.63
N MET A 36 -8.51 -28.15 -21.85
CA MET A 36 -8.55 -28.05 -20.39
C MET A 36 -7.28 -28.69 -19.79
N TRP A 37 -6.50 -27.91 -19.04
CA TRP A 37 -5.22 -28.33 -18.44
C TRP A 37 -5.41 -29.38 -17.34
N ARG A 38 -4.60 -30.46 -17.38
CA ARG A 38 -4.53 -31.50 -16.33
C ARG A 38 -3.85 -30.97 -15.06
N ALA A 39 -4.42 -31.25 -13.89
CA ALA A 39 -3.77 -31.02 -12.59
C ALA A 39 -2.60 -32.01 -12.39
N ALA A 40 -1.44 -31.50 -11.98
CA ALA A 40 -0.24 -32.30 -11.70
C ALA A 40 -0.36 -33.06 -10.37
N SER A 41 0.19 -34.28 -10.34
CA SER A 41 0.13 -35.25 -9.25
C SER A 41 0.86 -34.82 -7.97
N TYR A 42 0.34 -35.30 -6.84
CA TYR A 42 0.67 -34.91 -5.47
C TYR A 42 2.09 -35.33 -5.03
N LEU A 43 2.97 -34.35 -4.73
CA LEU A 43 4.32 -34.59 -4.18
C LEU A 43 4.35 -34.59 -2.62
N PRO A 44 5.12 -35.50 -1.95
CA PRO A 44 5.18 -35.63 -0.49
C PRO A 44 5.79 -34.42 0.27
N LYS A 45 5.36 -34.22 1.53
CA LYS A 45 5.65 -33.05 2.40
C LYS A 45 7.15 -32.72 2.59
N HIS A 46 8.04 -33.72 2.73
CA HIS A 46 9.46 -33.46 3.02
C HIS A 46 10.21 -32.85 1.82
N LYS A 47 9.87 -33.26 0.58
CA LYS A 47 10.41 -32.65 -0.64
C LYS A 47 9.88 -31.22 -0.87
N ARG A 48 8.70 -30.86 -0.36
CA ARG A 48 8.19 -29.46 -0.40
C ARG A 48 8.98 -28.53 0.51
N VAL A 49 9.43 -28.99 1.68
CA VAL A 49 10.22 -28.15 2.61
C VAL A 49 11.62 -27.92 2.06
N LEU A 50 12.26 -28.97 1.53
CA LEU A 50 13.58 -28.87 0.91
C LEU A 50 13.54 -28.02 -0.37
N ASN A 51 12.55 -28.24 -1.25
CA ASN A 51 12.36 -27.38 -2.44
C ASN A 51 11.94 -25.96 -2.08
N ARG A 52 11.30 -25.69 -0.93
CA ARG A 52 11.05 -24.32 -0.46
C ARG A 52 12.35 -23.63 -0.08
N ILE A 53 13.23 -24.28 0.67
CA ILE A 53 14.52 -23.71 1.08
C ILE A 53 15.41 -23.50 -0.15
N VAL A 54 15.48 -24.50 -1.04
CA VAL A 54 16.25 -24.43 -2.28
C VAL A 54 15.66 -23.38 -3.23
N ASN A 55 14.34 -23.32 -3.44
CA ASN A 55 13.73 -22.25 -4.25
C ASN A 55 13.89 -20.86 -3.61
N THR A 56 13.97 -20.74 -2.29
CA THR A 56 14.23 -19.45 -1.62
C THR A 56 15.66 -18.97 -1.88
N LEU A 57 16.62 -19.89 -1.94
CA LEU A 57 18.01 -19.60 -2.33
C LEU A 57 18.15 -19.35 -3.85
N TYR A 58 17.41 -20.08 -4.69
CA TYR A 58 17.39 -19.86 -6.14
C TYR A 58 16.61 -18.60 -6.56
N GLN A 59 15.76 -18.03 -5.69
CA GLN A 59 15.04 -16.78 -5.93
C GLN A 59 15.81 -15.50 -5.54
N LEU A 60 17.03 -15.60 -5.01
CA LEU A 60 17.89 -14.45 -4.72
C LEU A 60 18.02 -13.44 -5.90
N PRO A 61 18.08 -13.86 -7.18
CA PRO A 61 18.11 -12.93 -8.32
C PRO A 61 16.75 -12.27 -8.64
N THR A 62 15.62 -12.91 -8.31
CA THR A 62 14.26 -12.35 -8.48
C THR A 62 13.86 -11.32 -7.42
N ILE A 63 14.69 -11.13 -6.37
CA ILE A 63 14.47 -10.14 -5.28
C ILE A 63 14.48 -8.70 -5.80
N PHE A 64 15.13 -8.43 -6.94
CA PHE A 64 15.19 -7.10 -7.56
C PHE A 64 13.99 -6.77 -8.48
N GLN A 65 13.00 -7.67 -8.64
CA GLN A 65 12.00 -7.54 -9.71
C GLN A 65 10.63 -6.98 -9.30
N VAL A 66 10.25 -6.95 -8.03
CA VAL A 66 8.97 -6.32 -7.62
C VAL A 66 9.18 -4.81 -7.45
N ALA A 67 8.89 -4.04 -8.49
CA ALA A 67 8.83 -2.59 -8.39
C ALA A 67 7.59 -2.20 -7.57
N GLU A 68 7.77 -1.83 -6.29
CA GLU A 68 6.72 -1.17 -5.54
C GLU A 68 6.40 0.20 -6.17
N LYS A 69 5.11 0.54 -6.28
CA LYS A 69 4.66 1.83 -6.82
C LYS A 69 5.21 2.95 -5.94
N LEU A 70 6.04 3.83 -6.53
CA LEU A 70 6.65 4.94 -5.81
C LEU A 70 5.56 5.89 -5.27
N ARG A 71 5.58 6.13 -3.96
CA ARG A 71 4.77 7.11 -3.25
C ARG A 71 5.52 8.44 -3.21
N PRO A 72 4.84 9.58 -2.96
CA PRO A 72 5.49 10.89 -2.86
C PRO A 72 6.64 10.97 -1.84
N THR A 73 6.65 10.08 -0.85
CA THR A 73 7.68 9.98 0.20
C THR A 73 8.63 8.79 0.03
N SER A 74 8.58 8.05 -1.09
CA SER A 74 9.43 6.86 -1.30
C SER A 74 10.92 7.16 -1.25
N TYR A 75 11.34 8.39 -1.58
CA TYR A 75 12.72 8.81 -1.42
C TYR A 75 13.22 8.76 0.04
N LEU A 76 12.33 8.92 1.05
CA LEU A 76 12.69 8.81 2.47
C LEU A 76 12.95 7.37 2.87
N ASP A 77 12.16 6.42 2.34
CA ASP A 77 12.43 4.99 2.54
C ASP A 77 13.74 4.58 1.88
N GLY A 78 14.02 5.09 0.67
CA GLY A 78 15.28 4.86 -0.02
C GLY A 78 16.50 5.45 0.71
N LEU A 79 16.36 6.67 1.24
CA LEU A 79 17.39 7.32 2.06
C LEU A 79 17.64 6.53 3.36
N ARG A 80 16.59 6.10 4.05
CA ARG A 80 16.69 5.23 5.23
C ARG A 80 17.39 3.92 4.89
N GLY A 81 17.06 3.31 3.75
CA GLY A 81 17.73 2.10 3.27
C GLY A 81 19.23 2.28 3.06
N PHE A 82 19.59 3.33 2.34
CA PHE A 82 20.99 3.64 2.06
C PHE A 82 21.78 3.99 3.34
N ALA A 83 21.17 4.75 4.26
CA ALA A 83 21.76 5.03 5.56
C ALA A 83 21.97 3.75 6.40
N ALA A 84 21.06 2.77 6.36
CA ALA A 84 21.25 1.49 7.04
C ALA A 84 22.42 0.69 6.47
N PHE A 85 22.61 0.75 5.15
CA PHE A 85 23.79 0.17 4.50
C PHE A 85 25.08 0.88 4.91
N LEU A 86 25.09 2.21 5.04
CA LEU A 86 26.25 2.94 5.55
C LEU A 86 26.56 2.61 7.01
N VAL A 87 25.54 2.38 7.86
CA VAL A 87 25.73 1.89 9.23
C VAL A 87 26.39 0.51 9.21
N TYR A 88 25.91 -0.41 8.38
CA TYR A 88 26.53 -1.72 8.19
C TYR A 88 28.01 -1.59 7.82
N TRP A 89 28.31 -0.78 6.79
CA TRP A 89 29.67 -0.58 6.30
C TRP A 89 30.58 0.02 7.37
N HIS A 90 30.13 1.09 8.05
CA HIS A 90 30.85 1.74 9.15
C HIS A 90 31.25 0.77 10.26
N HIS A 91 30.32 -0.11 10.68
CA HIS A 91 30.62 -1.08 11.72
C HIS A 91 31.63 -2.13 11.26
N HIS A 92 31.51 -2.60 10.02
CA HIS A 92 32.49 -3.55 9.46
C HIS A 92 33.88 -2.94 9.32
N GLU A 93 33.99 -1.68 8.89
CA GLU A 93 35.25 -0.93 8.80
C GLU A 93 35.93 -0.80 10.17
N LEU A 94 35.22 -0.26 11.16
CA LEU A 94 35.77 -0.07 12.51
C LEU A 94 36.05 -1.38 13.24
N TRP A 95 35.35 -2.46 12.89
CA TRP A 95 35.57 -3.76 13.52
C TRP A 95 36.86 -4.42 13.01
N ALA A 96 37.03 -4.51 11.69
CA ALA A 96 38.22 -5.15 11.10
C ALA A 96 39.50 -4.35 11.40
N HIS A 97 39.45 -3.03 11.26
CA HIS A 97 40.60 -2.15 11.45
C HIS A 97 40.86 -1.80 12.93
N GLY A 98 39.86 -1.99 13.80
CA GLY A 98 39.99 -1.79 15.24
C GLY A 98 41.03 -2.71 15.87
N TRP A 99 41.14 -3.94 15.38
CA TRP A 99 42.10 -4.93 15.90
C TRP A 99 43.55 -4.50 15.67
N GLU A 100 43.81 -3.73 14.61
CA GLU A 100 45.13 -3.22 14.26
C GLU A 100 45.36 -1.78 14.76
N LYS A 101 44.49 -1.30 15.66
CA LYS A 101 44.53 0.04 16.27
C LYS A 101 44.47 1.17 15.24
N GLN A 102 43.72 0.96 14.15
CA GLN A 102 43.58 1.93 13.06
C GLN A 102 42.30 2.78 13.14
N ASN A 103 41.36 2.47 14.04
CA ASN A 103 40.13 3.28 14.26
C ASN A 103 40.39 4.78 14.43
N PRO A 104 41.44 5.24 15.16
CA PRO A 104 41.73 6.66 15.26
C PRO A 104 41.99 7.35 13.91
N ILE A 105 42.42 6.62 12.87
CA ILE A 105 42.60 7.18 11.52
C ILE A 105 41.24 7.45 10.86
N PHE A 106 40.29 6.52 11.02
CA PHE A 106 38.96 6.62 10.45
C PHE A 106 38.07 7.63 11.20
N GLU A 107 38.31 7.82 12.49
CA GLU A 107 37.48 8.65 13.36
C GLU A 107 38.01 10.09 13.53
N ASN A 108 39.23 10.38 13.08
CA ASN A 108 39.80 11.73 13.03
C ASN A 108 39.84 12.35 11.62
N GLY A 109 40.30 13.59 11.53
CA GLY A 109 40.44 14.31 10.26
C GLY A 109 41.73 14.00 9.51
N PHE A 110 41.75 14.31 8.21
CA PHE A 110 42.93 14.20 7.36
C PHE A 110 44.15 14.95 7.92
N GLY A 111 45.28 14.25 8.08
CA GLY A 111 46.51 14.77 8.66
C GLY A 111 46.62 14.59 10.18
N TYR A 112 45.68 13.88 10.80
CA TYR A 112 45.77 13.48 12.22
C TYR A 112 47.07 12.73 12.51
N ASP A 113 47.83 13.20 13.51
CA ASP A 113 49.11 12.60 13.94
C ASP A 113 50.09 12.32 12.77
N GLY A 114 50.10 13.21 11.77
CA GLY A 114 50.92 13.05 10.56
C GLY A 114 50.49 11.93 9.61
N LYS A 115 49.30 11.34 9.81
CA LYS A 115 48.72 10.28 8.97
C LYS A 115 47.79 10.88 7.92
N TYR A 116 48.03 10.52 6.66
CA TYR A 116 47.35 11.08 5.50
C TYR A 116 46.68 9.98 4.69
N HIS A 117 45.42 9.67 5.03
CA HIS A 117 44.62 8.65 4.34
C HIS A 117 43.38 9.26 3.72
N MET A 118 43.03 8.80 2.51
CA MET A 118 41.89 9.32 1.75
C MET A 118 40.56 9.22 2.53
N VAL A 119 40.38 8.14 3.31
CA VAL A 119 39.18 7.89 4.12
C VAL A 119 38.93 8.92 5.23
N ALA A 120 39.95 9.69 5.61
CA ALA A 120 39.83 10.74 6.63
C ALA A 120 39.39 12.10 6.06
N PHE A 121 39.17 12.22 4.74
CA PHE A 121 38.62 13.45 4.15
C PHE A 121 37.12 13.58 4.46
N PRO A 122 36.63 14.76 4.92
CA PRO A 122 35.24 14.92 5.38
C PRO A 122 34.17 14.40 4.41
N PHE A 123 34.29 14.70 3.11
CA PHE A 123 33.32 14.24 2.10
C PHE A 123 33.35 12.72 1.89
N ILE A 124 34.55 12.15 1.82
CA ILE A 124 34.79 10.74 1.49
C ILE A 124 34.46 9.87 2.71
N ARG A 125 34.83 10.32 3.90
CA ARG A 125 34.61 9.64 5.18
C ARG A 125 33.18 9.15 5.37
N ASN A 126 32.19 9.93 4.91
CA ASN A 126 30.77 9.57 5.01
C ASN A 126 30.45 8.19 4.43
N PHE A 127 31.18 7.75 3.40
CA PHE A 127 30.97 6.46 2.74
C PHE A 127 31.75 5.30 3.37
N PHE A 128 32.63 5.59 4.34
CA PHE A 128 33.43 4.62 5.07
C PHE A 128 32.96 4.54 6.52
N THR A 129 33.12 5.64 7.27
CA THR A 129 32.78 5.73 8.69
C THR A 129 31.72 6.78 9.01
N GLY A 130 30.81 7.05 8.06
CA GLY A 130 29.66 7.95 8.25
C GLY A 130 28.49 7.38 9.07
N GLY A 131 28.71 6.39 9.93
CA GLY A 131 27.64 5.71 10.68
C GLY A 131 26.85 6.66 11.58
N HIS A 132 27.53 7.57 12.29
CA HIS A 132 26.86 8.58 13.11
C HIS A 132 25.99 9.53 12.29
N TYR A 133 26.45 9.92 11.10
CA TYR A 133 25.67 10.76 10.19
C TYR A 133 24.42 10.03 9.65
N ALA A 134 24.55 8.75 9.33
CA ALA A 134 23.43 7.90 8.96
C ALA A 134 22.40 7.76 10.10
N VAL A 135 22.85 7.58 11.35
CA VAL A 135 21.96 7.53 12.52
C VAL A 135 21.25 8.87 12.77
N SER A 136 21.96 10.01 12.69
CA SER A 136 21.32 11.33 12.78
C SER A 136 20.30 11.55 11.66
N THR A 137 20.53 10.98 10.47
CA THR A 137 19.58 11.00 9.36
C THR A 137 18.34 10.16 9.68
N PHE A 138 18.46 9.01 10.34
CA PHE A 138 17.30 8.25 10.82
C PHE A 138 16.42 9.07 11.75
N PHE A 139 17.01 9.78 12.72
CA PHE A 139 16.24 10.57 13.68
C PHE A 139 15.45 11.70 13.01
N VAL A 140 16.04 12.38 12.02
CA VAL A 140 15.31 13.40 11.24
C VAL A 140 14.21 12.77 10.37
N ILE A 141 14.48 11.66 9.68
CA ILE A 141 13.46 10.93 8.89
C ILE A 141 12.32 10.49 9.79
N SER A 142 12.61 9.95 10.98
CA SER A 142 11.62 9.49 11.93
C SER A 142 10.75 10.63 12.44
N GLY A 143 11.35 11.77 12.80
CA GLY A 143 10.60 12.98 13.11
C GLY A 143 9.65 13.42 11.98
N TYR A 144 10.13 13.36 10.72
CA TYR A 144 9.33 13.70 9.55
C TYR A 144 8.17 12.73 9.33
N VAL A 145 8.44 11.43 9.26
CA VAL A 145 7.45 10.39 8.93
C VAL A 145 6.40 10.25 10.03
N LEU A 146 6.79 10.38 11.30
CA LEU A 146 5.85 10.38 12.43
C LEU A 146 4.92 11.59 12.41
N SER A 147 5.32 12.69 11.79
CA SER A 147 4.57 13.94 11.75
C SER A 147 3.64 14.08 10.56
N LEU A 148 3.87 13.34 9.48
CA LEU A 148 3.13 13.47 8.22
C LEU A 148 1.61 13.32 8.39
N LYS A 149 1.17 12.22 9.00
CA LYS A 149 -0.27 11.96 9.19
C LYS A 149 -0.89 12.88 10.26
N PRO A 150 -0.29 13.05 11.46
CA PRO A 150 -0.78 14.01 12.45
C PRO A 150 -0.92 15.44 11.92
N LEU A 151 0.09 15.98 11.24
CA LEU A 151 0.04 17.33 10.70
C LEU A 151 -0.98 17.45 9.57
N THR A 152 -1.13 16.43 8.72
CA THR A 152 -2.18 16.43 7.67
C THR A 152 -3.57 16.53 8.29
N LEU A 153 -3.87 15.71 9.32
CA LEU A 153 -5.15 15.75 10.04
C LEU A 153 -5.36 17.07 10.79
N MET A 154 -4.30 17.59 11.43
CA MET A 154 -4.31 18.85 12.16
C MET A 154 -4.59 20.04 11.22
N GLN A 155 -3.94 20.08 10.05
CA GLN A 155 -4.18 21.11 9.04
C GLN A 155 -5.55 20.98 8.36
N ALA A 156 -6.17 19.80 8.36
CA ALA A 156 -7.53 19.56 7.89
C ALA A 156 -8.61 19.85 8.95
N GLY A 157 -8.23 20.13 10.20
CA GLY A 157 -9.17 20.38 11.30
C GLY A 157 -9.82 19.13 11.89
N GLU A 158 -9.34 17.93 11.54
CA GLU A 158 -9.91 16.65 11.98
C GLU A 158 -9.34 16.20 13.35
N PHE A 159 -9.60 16.97 14.41
CA PHE A 159 -8.95 16.77 15.71
C PHE A 159 -9.32 15.46 16.42
N THR A 160 -10.52 14.92 16.21
CA THR A 160 -10.93 13.62 16.76
C THR A 160 -10.08 12.49 16.16
N LYS A 161 -9.98 12.45 14.82
CA LYS A 161 -9.15 11.47 14.11
C LYS A 161 -7.66 11.64 14.42
N LEU A 162 -7.22 12.88 14.67
CA LEU A 162 -5.86 13.16 15.14
C LEU A 162 -5.60 12.47 16.50
N GLY A 163 -6.53 12.60 17.44
CA GLY A 163 -6.46 11.92 18.74
C GLY A 163 -6.35 10.41 18.60
N ASP A 164 -7.23 9.79 17.80
CA ASP A 164 -7.21 8.35 17.53
C ASP A 164 -5.91 7.90 16.86
N ASN A 165 -5.39 8.71 15.92
CA ASN A 165 -4.16 8.44 15.23
C ASN A 165 -2.96 8.46 16.19
N ILE A 166 -2.84 9.48 17.03
CA ILE A 166 -1.77 9.63 18.01
C ILE A 166 -1.86 8.51 19.05
N ALA A 167 -3.04 8.22 19.61
CA ALA A 167 -3.23 7.15 20.58
C ALA A 167 -2.78 5.78 20.04
N SER A 168 -3.23 5.43 18.83
CA SER A 168 -2.83 4.19 18.16
C SER A 168 -1.34 4.15 17.78
N ALA A 169 -0.77 5.28 17.35
CA ALA A 169 0.65 5.38 17.01
C ALA A 169 1.54 5.26 18.25
N PHE A 170 1.13 5.86 19.36
CA PHE A 170 1.80 5.81 20.65
C PHE A 170 1.84 4.38 21.21
N PHE A 171 0.67 3.72 21.31
CA PHE A 171 0.56 2.35 21.83
C PHE A 171 1.41 1.36 21.03
N ARG A 172 1.34 1.41 19.70
CA ARG A 172 2.00 0.44 18.83
C ARG A 172 3.51 0.66 18.71
N ARG A 173 4.04 1.81 19.12
CA ARG A 173 5.45 2.16 18.91
C ARG A 173 6.39 1.24 19.71
N TRP A 174 6.08 0.98 20.98
CA TRP A 174 6.93 0.13 21.83
C TRP A 174 7.00 -1.31 21.29
N PRO A 175 5.89 -2.02 21.03
CA PRO A 175 5.97 -3.39 20.52
C PRO A 175 6.64 -3.48 19.14
N ARG A 176 6.43 -2.49 18.26
CA ARG A 176 7.05 -2.47 16.92
C ARG A 176 8.57 -2.38 16.95
N LEU A 177 9.12 -1.55 17.84
CA LEU A 177 10.57 -1.39 17.95
C LEU A 177 11.22 -2.55 18.69
N TYR A 178 10.59 -3.02 19.76
CA TYR A 178 11.26 -3.92 20.72
C TYR A 178 11.00 -5.42 20.47
N LEU A 179 9.84 -5.84 19.93
CA LEU A 179 9.58 -7.26 19.66
C LEU A 179 10.57 -7.88 18.66
N PRO A 180 10.93 -7.22 17.54
CA PRO A 180 11.92 -7.78 16.63
C PRO A 180 13.31 -7.91 17.26
N ILE A 181 13.68 -6.97 18.14
CA ILE A 181 14.94 -7.04 18.89
C ILE A 181 14.95 -8.25 19.82
N ILE A 182 13.87 -8.48 20.59
CA ILE A 182 13.74 -9.65 21.45
C ILE A 182 13.91 -10.92 20.63
N ALA A 183 13.21 -11.04 19.49
CA ALA A 183 13.29 -12.23 18.65
C ALA A 183 14.70 -12.49 18.10
N VAL A 184 15.39 -11.45 17.61
CA VAL A 184 16.76 -11.58 17.06
C VAL A 184 17.78 -11.90 18.15
N VAL A 185 17.69 -11.24 19.31
CA VAL A 185 18.61 -11.49 20.43
C VAL A 185 18.38 -12.88 21.03
N LEU A 186 17.14 -13.34 21.17
CA LEU A 186 16.84 -14.71 21.61
C LEU A 186 17.37 -15.75 20.63
N ALA A 187 17.19 -15.52 19.32
CA ALA A 187 17.76 -16.40 18.30
C ALA A 187 19.29 -16.45 18.38
N PHE A 188 19.93 -15.31 18.62
CA PHE A 188 21.38 -15.22 18.84
C PHE A 188 21.83 -15.97 20.10
N ILE A 189 21.20 -15.73 21.26
CA ILE A 189 21.51 -16.42 22.53
C ILE A 189 21.37 -17.94 22.38
N THR A 190 20.27 -18.39 21.78
CA THR A 190 20.04 -19.82 21.55
C THR A 190 21.10 -20.41 20.62
N MET A 191 21.43 -19.73 19.52
CA MET A 191 22.50 -20.17 18.61
C MET A 191 23.87 -20.21 19.30
N TRP A 192 24.16 -19.21 20.14
CA TRP A 192 25.41 -19.09 20.88
C TRP A 192 25.62 -20.27 21.84
N HIS A 193 24.61 -20.64 22.62
CA HIS A 193 24.65 -21.81 23.51
C HIS A 193 24.65 -23.15 22.77
N MET A 194 23.93 -23.25 21.64
CA MET A 194 23.88 -24.49 20.85
C MET A 194 25.21 -24.81 20.15
N LEU A 195 25.92 -23.78 19.70
CA LEU A 195 27.16 -23.95 18.93
C LEU A 195 28.44 -23.75 19.77
N GLY A 196 28.33 -23.19 20.97
CA GLY A 196 29.47 -22.94 21.85
C GLY A 196 30.53 -22.03 21.22
N ILE A 197 30.12 -21.10 20.36
CA ILE A 197 31.05 -20.22 19.64
C ILE A 197 31.64 -19.16 20.56
N TRP A 198 32.94 -18.89 20.45
CA TRP A 198 33.53 -17.73 21.11
C TRP A 198 33.12 -16.43 20.41
N VAL A 199 32.85 -15.39 21.21
CA VAL A 199 32.44 -14.03 20.82
C VAL A 199 33.27 -13.03 21.63
N ASN A 200 33.89 -12.06 20.96
CA ASN A 200 34.77 -11.10 21.61
C ASN A 200 34.03 -10.21 22.63
N GLY A 201 34.66 -9.96 23.79
CA GLY A 201 34.14 -9.07 24.84
C GLY A 201 32.92 -9.59 25.59
N GLN A 202 32.53 -10.87 25.40
CA GLN A 202 31.33 -11.45 25.99
C GLN A 202 31.65 -12.81 26.63
N THR A 203 31.11 -13.03 27.83
CA THR A 203 31.19 -14.32 28.53
C THR A 203 29.82 -14.98 28.57
N MET A 204 29.77 -16.22 28.08
CA MET A 204 28.56 -17.05 28.11
C MET A 204 28.27 -17.50 29.54
N ALA A 205 27.01 -17.39 29.97
CA ALA A 205 26.55 -17.87 31.27
C ALA A 205 26.60 -19.40 31.38
N GLY A 206 26.50 -19.92 32.61
CA GLY A 206 26.60 -21.35 32.86
C GLY A 206 25.45 -22.17 32.27
N SER A 207 24.29 -21.53 32.04
CA SER A 207 23.13 -22.16 31.42
C SER A 207 22.33 -21.19 30.55
N TRP A 208 21.59 -21.72 29.57
CA TRP A 208 20.71 -20.90 28.71
C TRP A 208 19.64 -20.16 29.52
N ALA A 209 19.10 -20.76 30.59
CA ALA A 209 18.10 -20.12 31.44
C ALA A 209 18.68 -18.92 32.23
N GLU A 210 19.94 -19.03 32.68
CA GLU A 210 20.66 -17.92 33.33
C GLU A 210 20.96 -16.79 32.35
N GLU A 211 21.32 -17.12 31.11
CA GLU A 211 21.52 -16.13 30.06
C GLU A 211 20.20 -15.40 29.72
N LEU A 212 19.07 -16.11 29.65
CA LEU A 212 17.75 -15.49 29.48
C LEU A 212 17.39 -14.54 30.62
N TRP A 213 17.71 -14.91 31.86
CA TRP A 213 17.47 -14.06 33.02
C TRP A 213 18.32 -12.78 32.96
N THR A 214 19.59 -12.92 32.59
CA THR A 214 20.51 -11.80 32.37
C THR A 214 19.98 -10.88 31.27
N PHE A 215 19.57 -11.45 30.14
CA PHE A 215 18.93 -10.72 29.06
C PHE A 215 17.68 -9.97 29.52
N TYR A 216 16.80 -10.58 30.30
CA TYR A 216 15.62 -9.90 30.84
C TYR A 216 15.99 -8.69 31.72
N VAL A 217 16.98 -8.84 32.61
CA VAL A 217 17.46 -7.76 33.49
C VAL A 217 18.06 -6.61 32.70
N ASP A 218 18.82 -6.89 31.65
CA ASP A 218 19.39 -5.86 30.78
C ASP A 218 18.30 -5.21 29.92
N PHE A 219 17.43 -6.02 29.32
CA PHE A 219 16.41 -5.59 28.38
C PHE A 219 15.32 -4.73 29.03
N LYS A 220 14.87 -5.04 30.25
CA LYS A 220 13.87 -4.21 30.95
C LYS A 220 14.38 -2.79 31.18
N ASN A 221 15.68 -2.65 31.47
CA ASN A 221 16.33 -1.35 31.64
C ASN A 221 16.52 -0.67 30.27
N PHE A 222 17.03 -1.40 29.28
CA PHE A 222 17.22 -0.92 27.91
C PHE A 222 15.93 -0.36 27.29
N SER A 223 14.79 -1.04 27.50
CA SER A 223 13.49 -0.64 26.95
C SER A 223 12.73 0.41 27.77
N PHE A 224 13.28 0.85 28.91
CA PHE A 224 12.67 1.86 29.77
C PHE A 224 12.94 3.28 29.26
N VAL A 225 11.87 4.01 28.94
CA VAL A 225 11.96 5.33 28.27
C VAL A 225 12.64 6.41 29.10
N PHE A 226 12.62 6.31 30.43
CA PHE A 226 13.26 7.30 31.32
C PHE A 226 14.60 6.82 31.87
N LYS A 227 15.21 5.78 31.27
CA LYS A 227 16.57 5.38 31.65
C LYS A 227 17.55 6.52 31.35
N GLU A 228 18.27 6.92 32.39
CA GLU A 228 19.41 7.84 32.31
C GLU A 228 20.73 7.04 32.28
N GLY A 229 21.78 7.64 31.70
CA GLY A 229 23.08 7.00 31.56
C GLY A 229 23.15 6.02 30.39
N ASP A 230 23.74 4.85 30.62
CA ASP A 230 24.15 3.93 29.58
C ASP A 230 22.95 3.27 28.85
N LEU A 231 22.92 3.34 27.51
CA LEU A 231 21.90 2.76 26.63
C LEU A 231 22.40 1.54 25.84
N TRP A 232 23.56 0.97 26.17
CA TRP A 232 24.08 -0.24 25.53
C TRP A 232 23.31 -1.50 25.96
N LEU A 233 23.04 -2.40 25.01
CA LEU A 233 22.55 -3.74 25.27
C LEU A 233 23.73 -4.73 25.16
N LYS A 234 23.96 -5.53 26.21
CA LYS A 234 25.08 -6.51 26.30
C LYS A 234 25.27 -7.32 25.01
N TYR A 235 24.19 -7.93 24.50
CA TYR A 235 24.24 -8.84 23.35
C TYR A 235 24.42 -8.15 22.00
N ASN A 236 24.11 -6.86 21.91
CA ASN A 236 24.26 -6.09 20.69
C ASN A 236 24.34 -4.59 21.03
N VAL A 237 25.57 -4.10 21.19
CA VAL A 237 25.85 -2.70 21.54
C VAL A 237 25.36 -1.74 20.46
N HIS A 238 25.27 -2.17 19.21
CA HIS A 238 24.84 -1.30 18.10
C HIS A 238 23.37 -0.88 18.21
N LEU A 239 22.57 -1.50 19.10
CA LEU A 239 21.15 -1.17 19.30
C LEU A 239 20.87 0.08 20.16
N TRP A 240 21.89 0.76 20.66
CA TRP A 240 21.76 1.95 21.53
C TRP A 240 20.88 3.07 20.97
N SER A 241 20.75 3.17 19.64
CA SER A 241 19.93 4.18 18.98
C SER A 241 18.43 3.91 19.13
N ILE A 242 18.00 2.68 19.42
CA ILE A 242 16.57 2.31 19.49
C ILE A 242 15.87 2.92 20.71
N PRO A 243 16.44 2.91 21.93
CA PRO A 243 15.88 3.66 23.04
C PRO A 243 15.78 5.17 22.75
N VAL A 244 16.76 5.74 22.05
CA VAL A 244 16.76 7.14 21.62
C VAL A 244 15.66 7.40 20.60
N GLU A 245 15.48 6.49 19.64
CA GLU A 245 14.42 6.49 18.63
C GLU A 245 13.04 6.47 19.30
N PHE A 246 12.86 5.65 20.35
CA PHE A 246 11.63 5.62 21.14
C PHE A 246 11.40 6.94 21.89
N LYS A 247 12.42 7.45 22.62
CA LYS A 247 12.36 8.75 23.32
C LYS A 247 11.97 9.90 22.39
N GLY A 248 12.64 10.03 21.25
CA GLY A 248 12.35 11.06 20.25
C GLY A 248 10.93 10.96 19.68
N SER A 249 10.42 9.74 19.49
CA SER A 249 9.03 9.51 19.07
C SER A 249 8.02 10.05 20.08
N MET A 250 8.27 9.85 21.39
CA MET A 250 7.38 10.33 22.44
C MET A 250 7.32 11.86 22.47
N VAL A 251 8.46 12.52 22.24
CA VAL A 251 8.53 13.99 22.15
C VAL A 251 7.70 14.49 20.97
N VAL A 252 7.82 13.87 19.79
CA VAL A 252 7.03 14.25 18.60
C VAL A 252 5.53 14.07 18.83
N TYR A 253 5.10 12.94 19.41
CA TYR A 253 3.68 12.71 19.72
C TYR A 253 3.14 13.72 20.75
N ALA A 254 3.92 14.03 21.78
CA ALA A 254 3.56 15.05 22.77
C ALA A 254 3.46 16.44 22.13
N CYS A 255 4.40 16.80 21.23
CA CYS A 255 4.35 18.06 20.49
C CYS A 255 3.11 18.15 19.60
N HIS A 256 2.76 17.11 18.84
CA HIS A 256 1.56 17.11 18.01
C HIS A 256 0.29 17.31 18.82
N LEU A 257 0.19 16.67 19.99
CA LEU A 257 -0.94 16.86 20.88
C LEU A 257 -0.98 18.28 21.45
N ALA A 258 0.15 18.78 21.97
CA ALA A 258 0.25 20.10 22.58
C ALA A 258 0.02 21.25 21.59
N LEU A 259 0.54 21.12 20.37
CA LEU A 259 0.45 22.14 19.32
C LEU A 259 -0.78 21.98 18.43
N SER A 260 -1.61 20.95 18.66
CA SER A 260 -2.79 20.64 17.83
C SER A 260 -3.76 21.80 17.66
N ARG A 261 -3.88 22.67 18.68
CA ARG A 261 -4.79 23.81 18.68
C ARG A 261 -4.12 25.15 18.38
N CYS A 262 -2.80 25.17 18.19
CA CYS A 262 -2.06 26.39 17.88
C CYS A 262 -2.39 26.88 16.46
N SER A 263 -2.33 28.20 16.26
CA SER A 263 -2.35 28.76 14.91
C SER A 263 -1.11 28.29 14.13
N LYS A 264 -1.16 28.30 12.79
CA LYS A 264 -0.05 27.88 11.93
C LYS A 264 1.26 28.59 12.30
N ALA A 265 1.21 29.92 12.46
CA ALA A 265 2.38 30.72 12.83
C ALA A 265 2.90 30.39 14.23
N ALA A 266 2.00 30.24 15.23
CA ALA A 266 2.39 29.89 16.58
C ALA A 266 3.05 28.50 16.62
N ARG A 267 2.48 27.52 15.90
CA ARG A 267 3.04 26.17 15.80
C ARG A 267 4.47 26.19 15.25
N LEU A 268 4.71 26.84 14.11
CA LEU A 268 6.06 26.92 13.53
C LEU A 268 7.06 27.60 14.47
N TRP A 269 6.65 28.66 15.17
CA TRP A 269 7.50 29.31 16.18
C TRP A 269 7.78 28.39 17.38
N CYS A 270 6.78 27.64 17.85
CA CYS A 270 6.97 26.66 18.92
C CYS A 270 7.93 25.54 18.50
N GLU A 271 7.77 24.99 17.29
CA GLU A 271 8.67 23.96 16.75
C GLU A 271 10.11 24.47 16.64
N ALA A 272 10.31 25.67 16.07
CA ALA A 272 11.63 26.30 15.99
C ALA A 272 12.23 26.60 17.39
N SER A 273 11.40 27.05 18.33
CA SER A 273 11.84 27.34 19.70
C SER A 273 12.23 26.07 20.45
N LEU A 274 11.52 24.96 20.23
CA LEU A 274 11.87 23.66 20.80
C LEU A 274 13.20 23.15 20.25
N ILE A 275 13.42 23.25 18.93
CA ILE A 275 14.72 22.90 18.32
C ILE A 275 15.83 23.75 18.94
N PHE A 276 15.62 25.06 19.07
CA PHE A 276 16.59 25.96 19.70
C PHE A 276 16.87 25.57 21.16
N TYR A 277 15.81 25.32 21.94
CA TYR A 277 15.93 24.90 23.33
C TYR A 277 16.74 23.60 23.49
N PHE A 278 16.43 22.58 22.70
CA PHE A 278 17.09 21.27 22.75
C PHE A 278 18.52 21.27 22.24
N MET A 279 18.94 22.26 21.46
CA MET A 279 20.29 22.31 20.87
C MET A 279 21.19 23.34 21.55
N PHE A 280 20.64 24.49 21.99
CA PHE A 280 21.42 25.61 22.49
C PHE A 280 21.28 25.83 24.00
N ILE A 281 20.23 25.31 24.64
CA ILE A 281 19.97 25.52 26.07
C ILE A 281 20.15 24.23 26.88
N THR A 282 19.69 23.09 26.36
CA THR A 282 19.81 21.77 27.01
C THR A 282 20.57 20.78 26.14
N ASP A 283 21.11 19.71 26.73
CA ASP A 283 21.72 18.60 25.98
C ASP A 283 20.63 17.66 25.43
N GLY A 284 19.78 18.19 24.56
CA GLY A 284 18.63 17.50 23.96
C GLY A 284 18.83 17.18 22.48
N TRP A 285 20.07 16.94 22.04
CA TRP A 285 20.43 16.85 20.61
C TRP A 285 19.54 15.89 19.80
N TYR A 286 19.13 14.76 20.40
CA TYR A 286 18.24 13.80 19.76
C TYR A 286 16.80 14.34 19.62
N CYS A 287 16.29 15.06 20.62
CA CYS A 287 15.00 15.76 20.50
C CYS A 287 15.05 16.80 19.39
N ALA A 288 16.14 17.56 19.28
CA ALA A 288 16.32 18.55 18.22
C ALA A 288 16.29 17.92 16.81
N LEU A 289 16.93 16.76 16.61
CA LEU A 289 16.88 16.00 15.35
C LEU A 289 15.44 15.62 14.98
N PHE A 290 14.68 15.05 15.92
CA PHE A 290 13.29 14.67 15.69
C PHE A 290 12.38 15.88 15.44
N CYS A 291 12.51 16.94 16.24
CA CYS A 291 11.76 18.18 16.05
C CYS A 291 12.11 18.87 14.73
N THR A 292 13.36 18.75 14.25
CA THR A 292 13.75 19.25 12.93
C THR A 292 13.04 18.49 11.82
N GLY A 293 12.93 17.15 11.93
CA GLY A 293 12.11 16.35 11.02
C GLY A 293 10.64 16.76 11.01
N MET A 294 10.07 17.02 12.19
CA MET A 294 8.70 17.53 12.35
C MET A 294 8.50 18.89 11.66
N LEU A 295 9.41 19.86 11.89
CA LEU A 295 9.37 21.18 11.26
C LEU A 295 9.50 21.08 9.73
N LEU A 296 10.43 20.25 9.24
CA LEU A 296 10.57 20.01 7.79
C LEU A 296 9.28 19.44 7.19
N CYS A 297 8.59 18.55 7.91
CA CYS A 297 7.32 17.99 7.46
C CYS A 297 6.22 19.06 7.39
N ASP A 298 6.09 19.92 8.41
CA ASP A 298 5.07 20.99 8.40
C ASP A 298 5.34 21.99 7.26
N LEU A 299 6.60 22.40 7.07
CA LEU A 299 7.00 23.27 5.96
C LEU A 299 6.74 22.63 4.59
N ASP A 300 6.99 21.34 4.42
CA ASP A 300 6.71 20.62 3.17
C ASP A 300 5.21 20.54 2.85
N LEU A 301 4.37 20.33 3.87
CA LEU A 301 2.92 20.33 3.71
C LEU A 301 2.38 21.74 3.37
N LEU A 302 2.93 22.78 3.99
CA LEU A 302 2.59 24.18 3.67
C LEU A 302 3.06 24.58 2.28
N ALA A 303 4.25 24.15 1.85
CA ALA A 303 4.76 24.36 0.50
C ALA A 303 3.84 23.79 -0.58
N LYS A 304 3.29 22.59 -0.36
CA LYS A 304 2.31 21.97 -1.27
C LYS A 304 1.02 22.76 -1.40
N LYS A 305 0.64 23.53 -0.37
CA LYS A 305 -0.55 24.39 -0.36
C LYS A 305 -0.28 25.81 -0.83
N GLY A 306 0.97 26.15 -1.15
CA GLY A 306 1.37 27.53 -1.47
C GLY A 306 1.33 28.48 -0.26
N GLU A 307 1.32 27.95 0.96
CA GLU A 307 1.18 28.70 2.22
C GLU A 307 2.49 28.85 2.99
N LEU A 308 3.64 28.87 2.29
CA LEU A 308 4.94 29.04 2.95
C LEU A 308 5.06 30.41 3.63
N PRO A 309 5.77 30.50 4.76
CA PRO A 309 6.14 31.78 5.36
C PRO A 309 6.81 32.72 4.35
N PHE A 310 6.39 34.00 4.35
CA PHE A 310 6.80 35.02 3.37
C PHE A 310 8.32 35.10 3.13
N PHE A 311 9.12 34.97 4.19
CA PHE A 311 10.58 35.03 4.08
C PHE A 311 11.17 33.86 3.27
N LEU A 312 10.57 32.66 3.35
CA LEU A 312 10.98 31.50 2.56
C LEU A 312 10.54 31.63 1.11
N THR A 313 9.34 32.14 0.87
CA THR A 313 8.83 32.41 -0.48
C THR A 313 9.71 33.41 -1.22
N ARG A 314 10.27 34.41 -0.53
CA ARG A 314 11.21 35.39 -1.11
C ARG A 314 12.52 34.76 -1.60
N LEU A 315 12.92 33.62 -1.05
CA LEU A 315 14.14 32.89 -1.44
C LEU A 315 13.92 31.97 -2.65
N GLU A 316 12.68 31.85 -3.15
CA GLU A 316 12.34 30.99 -4.27
C GLU A 316 13.20 31.20 -5.53
N PRO A 317 13.56 32.44 -5.95
CA PRO A 317 14.37 32.66 -7.15
C PRO A 317 15.79 32.08 -7.08
N ILE A 318 16.33 31.90 -5.87
CA ILE A 318 17.69 31.39 -5.62
C ILE A 318 17.69 30.00 -4.98
N LYS A 319 16.55 29.30 -4.98
CA LYS A 319 16.38 28.03 -4.26
C LYS A 319 17.35 26.95 -4.71
N ASP A 320 17.62 26.84 -6.02
CA ASP A 320 18.53 25.82 -6.55
C ASP A 320 19.95 26.07 -6.05
N PHE A 321 20.40 27.33 -6.10
CA PHE A 321 21.70 27.73 -5.54
C PHE A 321 21.77 27.35 -4.06
N ILE A 322 20.76 27.70 -3.26
CA ILE A 322 20.71 27.35 -1.83
C ILE A 322 20.80 25.84 -1.62
N TYR A 323 19.98 25.04 -2.31
CA TYR A 323 19.94 23.59 -2.10
C TYR A 323 21.24 22.88 -2.49
N TYR A 324 21.92 23.30 -3.55
CA TYR A 324 23.24 22.75 -3.90
C TYR A 324 24.32 23.12 -2.87
N HIS A 325 24.29 24.32 -2.29
CA HIS A 325 25.23 24.68 -1.22
C HIS A 325 24.93 23.93 0.07
N LEU A 326 23.65 23.76 0.42
CA LEU A 326 23.24 22.92 1.55
C LEU A 326 23.67 21.47 1.37
N LEU A 327 23.70 20.92 0.14
CA LEU A 327 24.27 19.60 -0.14
C LEU A 327 25.76 19.54 0.20
N VAL A 328 26.53 20.54 -0.24
CA VAL A 328 27.98 20.60 0.04
C VAL A 328 28.23 20.72 1.55
N PHE A 329 27.50 21.59 2.25
CA PHE A 329 27.62 21.75 3.69
C PHE A 329 27.19 20.48 4.44
N SER A 330 26.11 19.85 4.00
CA SER A 330 25.60 18.60 4.57
C SER A 330 26.65 17.48 4.51
N LEU A 331 27.27 17.26 3.35
CA LEU A 331 28.33 16.26 3.19
C LEU A 331 29.61 16.62 3.94
N TYR A 332 29.98 17.90 4.00
CA TYR A 332 31.15 18.34 4.75
C TYR A 332 30.98 18.15 6.27
N LEU A 333 29.88 18.64 6.82
CA LEU A 333 29.56 18.57 8.25
C LEU A 333 29.28 17.14 8.72
N GLY A 334 28.74 16.28 7.83
CA GLY A 334 28.58 14.85 8.10
C GLY A 334 29.90 14.12 8.38
N GLY A 335 31.00 14.60 7.78
CA GLY A 335 32.35 14.05 7.93
C GLY A 335 33.13 14.55 9.16
N ILE A 336 32.42 14.97 10.21
CA ILE A 336 33.01 15.51 11.45
C ILE A 336 33.92 14.48 12.15
N PRO A 337 35.14 14.87 12.59
CA PRO A 337 35.97 14.09 13.51
C PRO A 337 35.22 13.75 14.81
N ALA A 338 35.07 12.45 15.10
CA ALA A 338 34.16 11.94 16.12
C ALA A 338 34.83 11.02 17.16
N GLU A 339 36.16 10.87 17.09
CA GLU A 339 36.93 10.04 18.04
C GLU A 339 36.81 10.53 19.49
N THR A 340 36.74 11.85 19.70
CA THR A 340 36.69 12.46 21.03
C THR A 340 35.55 13.48 21.13
N ALA A 341 35.15 13.80 22.37
CA ALA A 341 34.25 14.93 22.64
C ALA A 341 35.01 16.24 22.97
N ASP A 342 36.35 16.26 22.93
CA ASP A 342 37.13 17.46 23.22
C ASP A 342 37.23 18.36 21.97
N VAL A 343 36.63 19.54 22.07
CA VAL A 343 36.61 20.55 21.00
C VAL A 343 38.03 20.98 20.59
N ARG A 344 39.02 20.88 21.48
CA ARG A 344 40.42 21.20 21.17
C ARG A 344 41.02 20.23 20.14
N ASP A 345 40.62 18.97 20.17
CA ASP A 345 41.09 17.97 19.21
C ASP A 345 40.41 18.15 17.85
N MET A 346 39.14 18.56 17.84
CA MET A 346 38.48 19.05 16.64
C MET A 346 39.21 20.26 16.04
N ALA A 347 39.62 21.24 16.86
CA ALA A 347 40.31 22.44 16.39
C ALA A 347 41.68 22.16 15.75
N LYS A 348 42.37 21.09 16.18
CA LYS A 348 43.63 20.63 15.57
C LYS A 348 43.43 20.01 14.18
N SER A 349 42.23 19.54 13.87
CA SER A 349 41.93 18.92 12.58
C SER A 349 41.84 19.98 11.48
N ARG A 350 42.54 19.74 10.36
CA ARG A 350 42.56 20.66 9.22
C ARG A 350 41.13 20.88 8.68
N GLY A 351 40.73 22.15 8.51
CA GLY A 351 39.39 22.52 8.05
C GLY A 351 38.33 22.67 9.16
N TRP A 352 38.65 22.34 10.41
CA TRP A 352 37.67 22.34 11.51
C TRP A 352 37.89 23.42 12.56
N TYR A 353 39.00 24.16 12.50
CA TYR A 353 39.33 25.23 13.45
C TYR A 353 38.20 26.26 13.64
N TYR A 354 37.73 26.92 12.58
CA TYR A 354 36.67 27.93 12.69
C TYR A 354 35.33 27.34 13.12
N LEU A 355 35.02 26.12 12.66
CA LEU A 355 33.82 25.42 13.08
C LEU A 355 33.86 25.13 14.58
N SER A 356 35.01 24.73 15.15
CA SER A 356 35.15 24.49 16.59
C SER A 356 34.67 25.64 17.48
N LEU A 357 34.65 26.88 16.98
CA LEU A 357 34.18 28.08 17.69
C LEU A 357 32.65 28.22 17.70
N LEU A 358 31.93 27.53 16.81
CA LEU A 358 30.47 27.60 16.66
C LEU A 358 29.73 26.59 17.54
N LYS A 359 30.46 25.70 18.23
CA LYS A 359 29.89 24.65 19.08
C LYS A 359 29.08 25.29 20.22
N PRO A 360 27.77 24.98 20.37
CA PRO A 360 26.96 25.52 21.45
C PRO A 360 27.38 24.95 22.81
N GLN A 361 27.20 25.72 23.89
CA GLN A 361 27.56 25.28 25.23
C GLN A 361 26.83 23.98 25.63
N ALA A 362 25.53 23.89 25.32
CA ALA A 362 24.64 22.88 25.87
C ALA A 362 24.95 21.43 25.45
N VAL A 363 25.23 21.18 24.16
CA VAL A 363 25.52 19.83 23.68
C VAL A 363 26.92 19.42 24.10
N PHE A 364 27.06 18.38 24.91
CA PHE A 364 28.37 17.98 25.45
C PHE A 364 29.29 17.40 24.37
N ASP A 365 28.80 16.44 23.59
CA ASP A 365 29.54 15.90 22.45
C ASP A 365 29.27 16.74 21.19
N TYR A 366 30.28 17.49 20.77
CA TYR A 366 30.19 18.46 19.69
C TYR A 366 29.74 17.83 18.35
N LYS A 367 29.96 16.53 18.13
CA LYS A 367 29.62 15.90 16.85
C LYS A 367 28.12 15.97 16.58
N TRP A 368 27.28 15.82 17.61
CA TRP A 368 25.82 15.81 17.43
C TRP A 368 25.26 17.15 16.97
N PHE A 369 25.91 18.27 17.30
CA PHE A 369 25.55 19.58 16.78
C PHE A 369 25.77 19.67 15.26
N TYR A 370 26.94 19.25 14.76
CA TYR A 370 27.22 19.27 13.32
C TYR A 370 26.42 18.23 12.56
N LEU A 371 26.22 17.05 13.14
CA LEU A 371 25.42 15.99 12.53
C LEU A 371 23.93 16.38 12.46
N TRP A 372 23.43 17.18 13.41
CA TRP A 372 22.09 17.77 13.34
C TRP A 372 21.93 18.71 12.14
N LEU A 373 22.89 19.62 11.92
CA LEU A 373 22.90 20.47 10.74
C LEU A 373 23.01 19.63 9.45
N ALA A 374 23.94 18.68 9.44
CA ALA A 374 24.21 17.83 8.29
C ALA A 374 22.97 17.04 7.86
N SER A 375 22.32 16.35 8.80
CA SER A 375 21.16 15.49 8.51
C SER A 375 19.89 16.31 8.25
N GLY A 376 19.70 17.43 8.94
CA GLY A 376 18.63 18.38 8.67
C GLY A 376 18.70 18.92 7.24
N PHE A 377 19.89 19.35 6.81
CA PHE A 377 20.12 19.78 5.43
C PHE A 377 19.90 18.64 4.44
N LEU A 378 20.42 17.43 4.70
CA LEU A 378 20.28 16.29 3.81
C LEU A 378 18.81 15.95 3.54
N VAL A 379 17.99 15.83 4.59
CA VAL A 379 16.58 15.49 4.44
C VAL A 379 15.81 16.63 3.74
N ALA A 380 16.16 17.89 4.00
CA ALA A 380 15.53 19.04 3.35
C ALA A 380 15.81 19.13 1.85
N ILE A 381 17.03 18.79 1.39
CA ILE A 381 17.44 18.97 -0.02
C ILE A 381 17.04 17.83 -0.95
N ILE A 382 16.97 16.59 -0.46
CA ILE A 382 16.74 15.40 -1.31
C ILE A 382 15.48 15.53 -2.18
N PRO A 383 14.30 15.89 -1.65
CA PRO A 383 13.11 16.05 -2.48
C PRO A 383 13.19 17.16 -3.54
N ARG A 384 14.17 18.07 -3.44
CA ARG A 384 14.32 19.26 -4.29
C ARG A 384 15.37 19.06 -5.40
N ILE A 385 16.37 18.21 -5.16
CA ILE A 385 17.41 17.89 -6.14
C ILE A 385 16.98 16.63 -6.93
N HIS A 386 16.57 16.81 -8.19
CA HIS A 386 15.92 15.75 -8.97
C HIS A 386 16.77 14.47 -9.12
N TRP A 387 18.06 14.59 -9.44
CA TRP A 387 18.93 13.41 -9.60
C TRP A 387 19.15 12.67 -8.28
N LEU A 388 19.22 13.40 -7.16
CA LEU A 388 19.43 12.84 -5.83
C LEU A 388 18.16 12.13 -5.35
N LYS A 389 16.99 12.75 -5.55
CA LYS A 389 15.69 12.11 -5.34
C LYS A 389 15.59 10.81 -6.15
N ARG A 390 15.92 10.86 -7.45
CA ARG A 390 15.87 9.71 -8.36
C ARG A 390 16.80 8.58 -7.93
N PHE A 391 17.98 8.91 -7.39
CA PHE A 391 18.90 7.91 -6.83
C PHE A 391 18.25 7.14 -5.68
N PHE A 392 17.65 7.84 -4.71
CA PHE A 392 16.95 7.17 -3.59
C PHE A 392 15.66 6.47 -4.01
N GLU A 393 15.04 6.85 -5.12
CA GLU A 393 13.89 6.16 -5.73
C GLU A 393 14.30 4.95 -6.60
N THR A 394 15.59 4.61 -6.70
CA THR A 394 16.04 3.39 -7.41
C THR A 394 15.59 2.12 -6.70
N LYS A 395 15.39 1.04 -7.47
CA LYS A 395 14.99 -0.28 -6.93
C LYS A 395 15.93 -0.79 -5.83
N PHE A 396 17.22 -0.52 -5.95
CA PHE A 396 18.22 -0.90 -4.95
C PHE A 396 17.98 -0.18 -3.62
N CYS A 397 17.85 1.15 -3.64
CA CYS A 397 17.56 1.93 -2.44
C CYS A 397 16.20 1.58 -1.83
N GLN A 398 15.17 1.34 -2.64
CA GLN A 398 13.85 0.91 -2.17
C GLN A 398 13.91 -0.47 -1.49
N TYR A 399 14.65 -1.43 -2.06
CA TYR A 399 14.89 -2.73 -1.42
C TYR A 399 15.57 -2.57 -0.07
N LEU A 400 16.66 -1.81 0.00
CA LEU A 400 17.34 -1.51 1.27
C LEU A 400 16.38 -0.82 2.25
N GLY A 401 15.51 0.07 1.77
CA GLY A 401 14.52 0.76 2.58
C GLY A 401 13.50 -0.16 3.22
N ARG A 402 13.10 -1.24 2.52
CA ARG A 402 12.19 -2.27 3.02
C ARG A 402 12.80 -3.10 4.16
N ILE A 403 14.10 -3.42 4.05
CA ILE A 403 14.79 -4.27 5.02
C ILE A 403 15.62 -3.48 6.05
N SER A 404 15.58 -2.15 6.02
CA SER A 404 16.54 -1.29 6.73
C SER A 404 16.56 -1.53 8.24
N PHE A 405 15.38 -1.73 8.85
CA PHE A 405 15.28 -1.99 10.28
C PHE A 405 15.84 -3.37 10.64
N ALA A 406 15.52 -4.40 9.86
CA ALA A 406 16.07 -5.74 10.05
C ALA A 406 17.58 -5.77 9.83
N LEU A 407 18.09 -5.10 8.79
CA LEU A 407 19.52 -4.94 8.51
C LEU A 407 20.25 -4.30 9.70
N TYR A 408 19.64 -3.27 10.31
CA TYR A 408 20.16 -2.62 11.50
C TYR A 408 20.27 -3.56 12.71
N ILE A 409 19.32 -4.46 12.93
CA ILE A 409 19.37 -5.35 14.12
C ILE A 409 20.20 -6.61 13.91
N VAL A 410 20.36 -7.10 12.67
CA VAL A 410 21.10 -8.36 12.41
C VAL A 410 22.59 -8.19 12.15
N HIS A 411 23.07 -7.01 11.73
CA HIS A 411 24.48 -6.85 11.35
C HIS A 411 25.45 -7.10 12.52
N GLY A 412 25.13 -6.65 13.73
CA GLY A 412 25.94 -6.87 14.93
C GLY A 412 26.19 -8.36 15.22
N PRO A 413 25.12 -9.18 15.38
CA PRO A 413 25.25 -10.63 15.55
C PRO A 413 26.04 -11.32 14.43
N VAL A 414 25.87 -10.90 13.17
CA VAL A 414 26.65 -11.47 12.05
C VAL A 414 28.12 -11.11 12.17
N LEU A 415 28.41 -9.87 12.55
CA LEU A 415 29.77 -9.34 12.70
C LEU A 415 30.55 -10.07 13.80
N CYS A 416 29.95 -10.23 14.99
CA CYS A 416 30.61 -10.88 16.14
C CYS A 416 30.67 -12.42 16.04
N THR A 417 29.93 -13.03 15.12
CA THR A 417 29.95 -14.49 14.91
C THR A 417 30.78 -14.86 13.68
N LEU A 418 30.30 -14.52 12.49
CA LEU A 418 30.96 -14.89 11.23
C LEU A 418 32.04 -13.87 10.85
N GLY A 419 31.81 -12.58 11.09
CA GLY A 419 32.76 -11.51 10.77
C GLY A 419 34.12 -11.72 11.43
N ASP A 420 34.13 -11.99 12.75
CA ASP A 420 35.35 -12.30 13.51
C ASP A 420 36.20 -13.39 12.84
N ARG A 421 35.56 -14.47 12.39
CA ARG A 421 36.23 -15.64 11.79
C ARG A 421 36.77 -15.34 10.40
N LEU A 422 35.98 -14.65 9.57
CA LEU A 422 36.37 -14.35 8.20
C LEU A 422 37.48 -13.29 8.12
N TYR A 423 37.42 -12.23 8.92
CA TYR A 423 38.48 -11.22 8.95
C TYR A 423 39.81 -11.78 9.49
N MET A 424 39.75 -12.68 10.47
CA MET A 424 40.94 -13.41 10.90
C MET A 424 41.49 -14.36 9.84
N ALA A 425 40.62 -15.04 9.09
CA ALA A 425 41.03 -15.96 8.02
C ALA A 425 41.88 -15.27 6.96
N VAL A 426 41.52 -14.03 6.63
CA VAL A 426 42.16 -13.23 5.57
C VAL A 426 43.34 -12.39 6.03
N GLY A 427 43.60 -12.31 7.35
CA GLY A 427 44.84 -11.77 7.89
C GLY A 427 44.73 -10.48 8.71
N PHE A 428 43.54 -10.12 9.21
CA PHE A 428 43.42 -9.14 10.30
C PHE A 428 43.79 -9.79 11.64
N LYS A 429 44.54 -9.07 12.49
CA LYS A 429 45.09 -9.62 13.74
C LYS A 429 44.50 -8.91 14.96
N GLY A 430 43.83 -9.68 15.82
CA GLY A 430 43.42 -9.25 17.16
C GLY A 430 44.04 -10.15 18.22
N ASP A 431 44.59 -9.55 19.29
CA ASP A 431 45.31 -10.27 20.35
C ASP A 431 44.38 -11.24 21.12
N ASP A 432 43.15 -10.83 21.42
CA ASP A 432 42.16 -11.67 22.10
C ASP A 432 41.65 -12.80 21.20
N HIS A 433 41.42 -12.49 19.91
CA HIS A 433 40.99 -13.48 18.93
C HIS A 433 42.06 -14.56 18.68
N ALA A 434 43.34 -14.15 18.68
CA ALA A 434 44.47 -15.06 18.56
C ALA A 434 44.51 -16.11 19.68
N GLN A 435 44.10 -15.74 20.89
CA GLN A 435 44.06 -16.64 22.05
C GLN A 435 42.90 -17.64 21.97
N HIS A 436 41.71 -17.20 21.54
CA HIS A 436 40.48 -17.99 21.66
C HIS A 436 40.07 -18.74 20.38
N ILE A 437 40.44 -18.23 19.19
CA ILE A 437 40.11 -18.85 17.88
C ILE A 437 41.35 -19.00 16.96
N PRO A 438 42.48 -19.56 17.45
CA PRO A 438 43.75 -19.62 16.69
C PRO A 438 43.63 -20.39 15.36
N HIS A 439 42.70 -21.34 15.27
CA HIS A 439 42.47 -22.17 14.08
C HIS A 439 41.92 -21.39 12.87
N TRP A 440 41.43 -20.16 13.05
CA TRP A 440 41.03 -19.30 11.93
C TRP A 440 42.15 -18.38 11.46
N MET A 441 43.23 -18.22 12.22
CA MET A 441 44.26 -17.24 11.94
C MET A 441 44.98 -17.53 10.62
N ASN A 442 44.99 -16.55 9.71
CA ASN A 442 45.71 -16.62 8.43
C ASN A 442 45.44 -17.91 7.63
N LYS A 443 44.21 -18.43 7.66
CA LYS A 443 43.83 -19.60 6.87
C LYS A 443 43.90 -19.36 5.37
N ILE A 444 43.53 -18.17 4.92
CA ILE A 444 43.54 -17.74 3.52
C ILE A 444 44.07 -16.30 3.49
N PRO A 445 45.37 -16.09 3.77
CA PRO A 445 45.91 -14.74 3.92
C PRO A 445 45.79 -13.98 2.59
N LEU A 446 45.19 -12.80 2.65
CA LEU A 446 45.00 -11.93 1.49
C LEU A 446 45.85 -10.66 1.63
N PRO A 447 46.28 -10.06 0.51
CA PRO A 447 47.05 -8.84 0.56
C PRO A 447 46.18 -7.69 1.08
N LYS A 448 46.74 -6.88 1.97
CA LYS A 448 46.17 -5.59 2.39
C LYS A 448 46.56 -4.46 1.44
N SER A 449 46.71 -4.78 0.15
CA SER A 449 47.04 -3.82 -0.89
C SER A 449 45.80 -3.03 -1.28
N GLY A 450 45.92 -1.70 -1.34
CA GLY A 450 44.84 -0.81 -1.75
C GLY A 450 44.77 0.44 -0.88
N PRO A 451 43.81 1.34 -1.15
CA PRO A 451 43.45 2.41 -0.22
C PRO A 451 42.94 1.80 1.10
N LEU A 452 43.30 2.41 2.23
CA LEU A 452 42.77 2.04 3.55
C LEU A 452 41.23 2.03 3.51
N GLY A 453 40.58 0.96 4.01
CA GLY A 453 39.13 0.74 3.93
C GLY A 453 38.64 0.08 2.63
N LEU A 454 39.51 -0.11 1.62
CA LEU A 454 39.19 -0.82 0.38
C LEU A 454 40.22 -1.92 0.07
N GLU A 455 40.90 -2.42 1.09
CA GLU A 455 41.87 -3.50 0.95
C GLU A 455 41.21 -4.77 0.42
N VAL A 456 41.94 -5.54 -0.39
CA VAL A 456 41.47 -6.84 -0.87
C VAL A 456 41.11 -7.77 0.30
N ALA A 457 41.91 -7.75 1.37
CA ALA A 457 41.62 -8.47 2.60
C ALA A 457 40.31 -8.04 3.29
N PHE A 458 39.85 -6.80 3.11
CA PHE A 458 38.57 -6.33 3.64
C PHE A 458 37.40 -6.66 2.70
N LEU A 459 37.57 -6.43 1.39
CA LEU A 459 36.51 -6.60 0.39
C LEU A 459 36.13 -8.06 0.12
N ILE A 460 37.08 -9.00 0.16
CA ILE A 460 36.78 -10.42 -0.12
C ILE A 460 35.83 -11.04 0.91
N PRO A 461 36.02 -10.88 2.24
CA PRO A 461 35.02 -11.28 3.23
C PRO A 461 33.63 -10.70 2.98
N GLN A 462 33.54 -9.47 2.46
CA GLN A 462 32.25 -8.81 2.17
C GLN A 462 31.44 -9.52 1.09
N LEU A 463 32.08 -10.27 0.18
CA LEU A 463 31.39 -11.12 -0.79
C LEU A 463 30.56 -12.23 -0.14
N ILE A 464 30.84 -12.57 1.12
CA ILE A 464 30.08 -13.52 1.92
C ILE A 464 29.22 -12.79 2.95
N LEU A 465 29.81 -11.86 3.70
CA LEU A 465 29.17 -11.17 4.82
C LEU A 465 27.98 -10.31 4.37
N LEU A 466 28.13 -9.52 3.30
CA LEU A 466 27.06 -8.62 2.86
C LEU A 466 25.85 -9.40 2.31
N PRO A 467 25.99 -10.35 1.37
CA PRO A 467 24.84 -11.14 0.90
C PRO A 467 24.16 -11.93 2.01
N LEU A 468 24.93 -12.52 2.94
CA LEU A 468 24.36 -13.22 4.10
C LEU A 468 23.56 -12.27 4.99
N THR A 469 24.11 -11.10 5.31
CA THR A 469 23.44 -10.13 6.18
C THR A 469 22.16 -9.61 5.52
N LEU A 470 22.18 -9.33 4.21
CA LEU A 470 21.00 -8.93 3.45
C LEU A 470 19.93 -10.04 3.40
N ALA A 471 20.34 -11.30 3.22
CA ALA A 471 19.42 -12.44 3.22
C ALA A 471 18.78 -12.66 4.60
N LEU A 472 19.56 -12.56 5.67
CA LEU A 472 19.05 -12.63 7.05
C LEU A 472 18.13 -11.46 7.37
N ALA A 473 18.49 -10.25 6.95
CA ALA A 473 17.65 -9.07 7.12
C ALA A 473 16.30 -9.24 6.41
N ASP A 474 16.29 -9.70 5.16
CA ASP A 474 15.04 -9.96 4.42
C ASP A 474 14.19 -11.05 5.10
N GLY A 475 14.82 -12.11 5.61
CA GLY A 475 14.14 -13.14 6.41
C GLY A 475 13.50 -12.58 7.68
N VAL A 476 14.26 -11.80 8.45
CA VAL A 476 13.75 -11.14 9.68
C VAL A 476 12.64 -10.14 9.33
N THR A 477 12.75 -9.37 8.24
CA THR A 477 11.69 -8.47 7.79
C THR A 477 10.38 -9.22 7.53
N ARG A 478 10.44 -10.37 6.84
CA ARG A 478 9.27 -11.16 6.46
C ARG A 478 8.65 -11.92 7.64
N TRP A 479 9.48 -12.53 8.48
CA TRP A 479 9.02 -13.48 9.49
C TRP A 479 8.95 -12.92 10.91
N VAL A 480 9.58 -11.78 11.18
CA VAL A 480 9.62 -11.18 12.52
C VAL A 480 9.06 -9.77 12.51
N ASP A 481 9.63 -8.87 11.71
CA ASP A 481 9.26 -7.44 11.71
C ASP A 481 7.81 -7.21 11.23
N THR A 482 7.48 -7.69 10.03
CA THR A 482 6.13 -7.53 9.46
C THR A 482 5.05 -8.15 10.37
N PRO A 483 5.22 -9.37 10.92
CA PRO A 483 4.32 -9.92 11.93
C PRO A 483 4.27 -9.10 13.23
N SER A 484 5.38 -8.55 13.71
CA SER A 484 5.41 -7.69 14.91
C SER A 484 4.57 -6.43 14.74
N VAL A 485 4.60 -5.82 13.54
CA VAL A 485 3.75 -4.67 13.20
C VAL A 485 2.26 -5.03 13.19
N LYS A 486 1.92 -6.21 12.65
CA LYS A 486 0.55 -6.74 12.66
C LYS A 486 0.08 -7.06 14.07
N PHE A 487 0.92 -7.75 14.85
CA PHE A 487 0.65 -8.08 16.24
C PHE A 487 0.42 -6.84 17.10
N ALA A 488 1.27 -5.82 16.99
CA ALA A 488 1.08 -4.55 17.71
C ALA A 488 -0.28 -3.90 17.37
N SER A 489 -0.69 -3.99 16.11
CA SER A 489 -1.97 -3.44 15.65
C SER A 489 -3.16 -4.24 16.14
N TRP A 490 -3.06 -5.58 16.13
CA TRP A 490 -4.05 -6.47 16.73
C TRP A 490 -4.17 -6.23 18.24
N LEU A 491 -3.05 -6.18 18.97
CA LEU A 491 -3.02 -5.98 20.41
C LEU A 491 -3.72 -4.68 20.82
N TYR A 492 -3.45 -3.58 20.10
CA TYR A 492 -4.16 -2.31 20.32
C TYR A 492 -5.67 -2.47 20.15
N ARG A 493 -6.12 -3.08 19.05
CA ARG A 493 -7.54 -3.29 18.75
C ARG A 493 -8.22 -4.14 19.82
N SER A 494 -7.56 -5.20 20.29
CA SER A 494 -8.08 -6.07 21.34
C SER A 494 -8.25 -5.38 22.69
N THR A 495 -7.58 -4.24 22.92
CA THR A 495 -7.71 -3.45 24.16
C THR A 495 -8.79 -2.38 24.11
N LEU A 496 -9.44 -2.16 22.96
CA LEU A 496 -10.50 -1.15 22.84
C LEU A 496 -11.80 -1.67 23.49
N GLY A 497 -12.37 -0.90 24.41
CA GLY A 497 -13.62 -1.24 25.08
C GLY A 497 -14.85 -0.95 24.21
N GLY A 498 -15.60 -1.99 23.83
CA GLY A 498 -16.85 -1.95 23.07
C GLY A 498 -17.28 -3.38 22.68
N PRO A 499 -18.57 -3.68 22.39
CA PRO A 499 -18.99 -5.01 22.01
C PRO A 499 -18.19 -5.51 20.81
N SER A 500 -17.66 -6.73 20.96
CA SER A 500 -16.66 -7.37 20.11
C SER A 500 -17.09 -7.48 18.64
N THR A 501 -16.66 -6.52 17.83
CA THR A 501 -16.61 -6.62 16.37
C THR A 501 -15.24 -7.15 15.94
N GLU A 502 -15.14 -8.42 15.56
CA GLU A 502 -14.15 -8.88 14.58
C GLU A 502 -14.71 -10.13 13.87
N PRO A 503 -14.44 -10.34 12.56
CA PRO A 503 -13.13 -10.04 11.95
C PRO A 503 -13.17 -9.35 10.58
N LEU A 504 -12.21 -8.45 10.33
CA LEU A 504 -11.77 -8.15 8.97
C LEU A 504 -10.23 -8.02 8.91
N ALA A 505 -9.63 -9.06 8.34
CA ALA A 505 -8.27 -9.02 7.84
C ALA A 505 -8.22 -8.28 6.50
N ARG A 506 -7.52 -7.13 6.46
CA ARG A 506 -6.63 -6.65 5.37
C ARG A 506 -6.10 -5.26 5.73
N GLY A 507 -4.91 -4.91 5.24
CA GLY A 507 -4.24 -3.65 5.56
C GLY A 507 -3.93 -2.81 4.34
N ALA A 508 -3.71 -1.52 4.63
CA ALA A 508 -2.98 -0.51 3.85
C ALA A 508 -3.70 0.19 2.69
N ASP A 509 -4.89 0.73 2.92
CA ASP A 509 -5.23 2.14 2.68
C ASP A 509 -6.62 2.39 3.30
N GLU A 510 -6.92 3.66 3.55
CA GLU A 510 -8.11 4.19 4.23
C GLU A 510 -9.41 3.48 3.86
N GLN A 511 -10.15 2.98 4.86
CA GLN A 511 -11.61 2.91 4.78
C GLN A 511 -12.17 3.40 6.11
N SER A 512 -12.61 4.65 6.12
CA SER A 512 -13.60 5.12 7.07
C SER A 512 -14.86 4.26 6.96
N VAL A 513 -15.61 4.15 8.06
CA VAL A 513 -17.00 3.63 8.07
C VAL A 513 -17.88 4.41 7.06
N TYR A 514 -17.46 5.63 6.73
CA TYR A 514 -17.99 6.47 5.67
C TYR A 514 -17.40 6.09 4.31
N PHE A 515 -18.27 5.65 3.40
CA PHE A 515 -18.00 5.56 1.98
C PHE A 515 -18.35 6.91 1.34
N THR A 516 -17.39 7.45 0.59
CA THR A 516 -17.53 8.73 -0.11
C THR A 516 -17.18 8.51 -1.56
N GLU A 517 -18.13 8.83 -2.44
CA GLU A 517 -17.91 8.80 -3.88
C GLU A 517 -17.29 10.13 -4.32
N LEU A 518 -16.29 10.06 -5.19
CA LEU A 518 -15.56 11.23 -5.67
C LEU A 518 -15.95 11.53 -7.12
N VAL A 519 -16.10 12.82 -7.44
CA VAL A 519 -16.44 13.30 -8.79
C VAL A 519 -15.44 14.34 -9.26
N CYS A 520 -15.15 14.34 -10.55
CA CYS A 520 -14.39 15.38 -11.21
C CYS A 520 -14.77 15.46 -12.69
N TYR A 521 -14.55 16.61 -13.33
CA TYR A 521 -14.47 16.67 -14.79
C TYR A 521 -13.17 16.02 -15.24
N ALA A 522 -13.24 15.03 -16.13
CA ALA A 522 -12.07 14.30 -16.60
C ALA A 522 -11.91 14.36 -18.12
N THR A 523 -10.67 14.31 -18.59
CA THR A 523 -10.34 14.18 -20.01
C THR A 523 -9.20 13.19 -20.20
N PHE A 524 -9.18 12.53 -21.37
CA PHE A 524 -8.02 11.72 -21.75
C PHE A 524 -6.86 12.63 -22.15
N GLN A 525 -5.73 12.50 -21.46
CA GLN A 525 -4.47 13.15 -21.82
C GLN A 525 -3.39 12.07 -21.95
N PHE A 526 -2.78 11.97 -23.13
CA PHE A 526 -1.73 10.98 -23.43
C PHE A 526 -2.17 9.53 -23.12
N GLY A 527 -3.42 9.18 -23.42
CA GLY A 527 -3.98 7.85 -23.16
C GLY A 527 -4.33 7.55 -21.70
N VAL A 528 -4.33 8.56 -20.82
CA VAL A 528 -4.72 8.41 -19.41
C VAL A 528 -5.89 9.35 -19.11
N LEU A 529 -6.97 8.82 -18.53
CA LEU A 529 -8.09 9.63 -18.02
C LEU A 529 -7.64 10.40 -16.77
N ARG A 530 -7.67 11.73 -16.83
CA ARG A 530 -7.24 12.61 -15.74
C ARG A 530 -8.32 13.62 -15.41
N CYS A 531 -8.54 13.83 -14.11
CA CYS A 531 -9.34 14.96 -13.64
C CYS A 531 -8.67 16.29 -14.03
N LEU A 532 -9.46 17.23 -14.55
CA LEU A 532 -9.04 18.61 -14.84
C LEU A 532 -8.80 19.42 -13.58
N GLU A 533 -9.56 19.09 -12.53
CA GLU A 533 -9.52 19.72 -11.21
C GLU A 533 -9.45 18.64 -10.12
N PRO A 534 -8.98 18.94 -8.90
CA PRO A 534 -9.02 17.99 -7.80
C PRO A 534 -10.44 17.44 -7.59
N PRO A 535 -10.61 16.11 -7.43
CA PRO A 535 -11.94 15.54 -7.27
C PRO A 535 -12.59 16.01 -5.97
N THR A 536 -13.90 16.21 -6.02
CA THR A 536 -14.74 16.63 -4.89
C THR A 536 -15.60 15.46 -4.43
N ALA A 537 -15.99 15.47 -3.15
CA ALA A 537 -16.93 14.49 -2.62
C ALA A 537 -18.33 14.75 -3.19
N LEU A 538 -18.98 13.72 -3.73
CA LEU A 538 -20.38 13.81 -4.13
C LEU A 538 -21.25 13.98 -2.87
N PRO A 539 -22.11 15.01 -2.80
CA PRO A 539 -22.94 15.31 -1.63
C PRO A 539 -24.16 14.38 -1.55
N VAL A 540 -23.96 13.08 -1.65
CA VAL A 540 -25.02 12.07 -1.46
C VAL A 540 -25.24 11.89 0.04
N GLN A 541 -26.49 12.02 0.46
CA GLN A 541 -26.86 11.82 1.87
C GLN A 541 -26.77 10.33 2.23
N PRO A 542 -26.09 9.97 3.33
CA PRO A 542 -26.16 8.62 3.86
C PRO A 542 -27.60 8.24 4.19
N THR A 543 -27.99 7.02 3.86
CA THR A 543 -29.31 6.48 4.22
C THR A 543 -29.17 5.61 5.46
N GLU A 544 -30.21 5.61 6.29
CA GLU A 544 -30.29 4.73 7.46
C GLU A 544 -31.03 3.45 7.08
N GLY A 545 -30.53 2.30 7.55
CA GLY A 545 -31.20 1.00 7.45
C GLY A 545 -31.12 0.25 8.78
N GLY A 546 -31.82 -0.88 8.89
CA GLY A 546 -31.87 -1.66 10.14
C GLY A 546 -32.34 -3.10 10.00
N ILE A 547 -32.35 -3.65 8.78
CA ILE A 547 -32.96 -4.96 8.45
C ILE A 547 -31.87 -6.02 8.14
N CYS A 548 -30.60 -5.65 8.19
CA CYS A 548 -29.50 -6.57 7.95
C CYS A 548 -29.34 -7.55 9.12
N GLU A 549 -29.51 -8.85 8.86
CA GLU A 549 -29.38 -9.90 9.87
C GLU A 549 -28.32 -10.95 9.50
N GLY A 550 -27.78 -11.63 10.52
CA GLY A 550 -26.88 -12.77 10.36
C GLY A 550 -25.62 -12.43 9.57
N LYS A 551 -25.38 -13.12 8.44
CA LYS A 551 -24.19 -12.94 7.59
C LYS A 551 -24.13 -11.58 6.88
N LEU A 552 -25.21 -10.81 6.89
CA LEU A 552 -25.32 -9.51 6.23
C LEU A 552 -25.24 -8.33 7.20
N ASP A 553 -25.10 -8.56 8.52
CA ASP A 553 -25.07 -7.50 9.54
C ASP A 553 -23.92 -6.50 9.35
N TYR A 554 -22.86 -6.88 8.63
CA TYR A 554 -21.79 -5.94 8.29
C TYR A 554 -22.27 -4.78 7.41
N PHE A 555 -23.32 -4.97 6.58
CA PHE A 555 -23.92 -3.89 5.80
C PHE A 555 -24.58 -2.85 6.70
N SER A 556 -25.01 -3.19 7.93
CA SER A 556 -25.56 -2.24 8.91
C SER A 556 -24.58 -1.13 9.28
N ALA A 557 -23.28 -1.40 9.17
CA ALA A 557 -22.23 -0.44 9.46
C ALA A 557 -21.86 0.44 8.26
N ASN A 558 -22.47 0.24 7.09
CA ASN A 558 -22.20 1.08 5.93
C ASN A 558 -22.77 2.49 6.16
N VAL A 559 -21.99 3.51 5.80
CA VAL A 559 -22.44 4.89 5.84
C VAL A 559 -22.07 5.56 4.52
N GLY A 560 -23.08 5.86 3.69
CA GLY A 560 -22.90 6.56 2.41
C GLY A 560 -23.17 5.69 1.17
N PRO A 561 -22.96 6.25 -0.03
CA PRO A 561 -23.14 5.54 -1.30
C PRO A 561 -22.00 4.56 -1.61
N HIS A 562 -22.33 3.51 -2.35
CA HIS A 562 -21.38 2.54 -2.91
C HIS A 562 -21.64 2.26 -4.38
N ASP A 563 -20.59 1.86 -5.09
CA ASP A 563 -20.62 1.39 -6.49
C ASP A 563 -21.42 2.35 -7.39
N ALA A 564 -21.22 3.66 -7.20
CA ALA A 564 -21.98 4.67 -7.90
C ALA A 564 -21.67 4.68 -9.41
N ARG A 565 -22.73 4.78 -10.21
CA ARG A 565 -22.68 4.82 -11.68
C ARG A 565 -23.45 6.03 -12.18
N VAL A 566 -22.80 6.85 -12.98
CA VAL A 566 -23.45 7.97 -13.68
C VAL A 566 -23.84 7.51 -15.08
N LEU A 567 -25.06 7.82 -15.48
CA LEU A 567 -25.63 7.41 -16.76
C LEU A 567 -26.54 8.51 -17.31
N TYR A 568 -26.73 8.52 -18.62
CA TYR A 568 -27.61 9.48 -19.29
C TYR A 568 -28.92 8.80 -19.71
N GLY A 569 -30.06 9.33 -19.27
CA GLY A 569 -31.38 8.95 -19.79
C GLY A 569 -31.73 9.74 -21.09
N PRO A 570 -32.96 9.63 -21.60
CA PRO A 570 -33.36 10.37 -22.80
C PRO A 570 -33.19 11.90 -22.65
N GLU A 571 -33.53 12.43 -21.48
CA GLU A 571 -33.53 13.88 -21.24
C GLU A 571 -32.49 14.33 -20.18
N SER A 572 -32.36 13.58 -19.09
CA SER A 572 -31.60 13.96 -17.89
C SER A 572 -30.51 12.94 -17.55
N PRO A 573 -29.37 13.38 -16.98
CA PRO A 573 -28.37 12.49 -16.40
C PRO A 573 -28.79 12.04 -14.98
N TYR A 574 -28.51 10.79 -14.65
CA TYR A 574 -28.83 10.19 -13.36
C TYR A 574 -27.58 9.54 -12.76
N ILE A 575 -27.56 9.47 -11.43
CA ILE A 575 -26.63 8.63 -10.68
C ILE A 575 -27.41 7.50 -10.03
N VAL A 576 -26.85 6.29 -10.09
CA VAL A 576 -27.38 5.09 -9.44
C VAL A 576 -26.32 4.57 -8.50
N TYR A 577 -26.66 4.36 -7.22
CA TYR A 577 -25.71 3.96 -6.18
C TYR A 577 -26.37 3.03 -5.16
N GLY A 578 -25.59 2.17 -4.52
CA GLY A 578 -26.06 1.29 -3.46
C GLY A 578 -25.99 1.98 -2.10
N SER A 579 -26.97 1.76 -1.23
CA SER A 579 -26.90 2.22 0.16
C SER A 579 -27.83 1.39 1.06
N ASN A 580 -27.85 1.70 2.36
CA ASN A 580 -28.70 1.00 3.31
C ASN A 580 -30.18 1.20 2.97
N SER A 581 -30.90 0.09 2.91
CA SER A 581 -32.29 0.03 2.47
C SER A 581 -33.27 0.18 3.63
N GLN A 582 -34.42 0.78 3.37
CA GLN A 582 -35.56 0.77 4.31
C GLN A 582 -36.45 -0.48 4.16
N PHE A 583 -36.28 -1.24 3.09
CA PHE A 583 -37.13 -2.40 2.76
C PHE A 583 -36.38 -3.73 2.87
N THR A 584 -35.06 -3.73 2.64
CA THR A 584 -34.14 -4.88 2.73
C THR A 584 -32.89 -4.49 3.51
N CYS A 585 -31.84 -5.30 3.46
CA CYS A 585 -30.57 -4.96 4.09
C CYS A 585 -29.81 -3.88 3.29
N PHE A 586 -29.71 -4.05 1.98
CA PHE A 586 -28.98 -3.15 1.09
C PHE A 586 -29.74 -2.98 -0.22
N GLY A 587 -29.92 -1.74 -0.66
CA GLY A 587 -30.80 -1.39 -1.78
C GLY A 587 -30.12 -0.47 -2.79
N GLN A 588 -30.77 -0.32 -3.95
CA GLN A 588 -30.30 0.53 -5.03
C GLN A 588 -31.09 1.84 -5.04
N PHE A 589 -30.38 2.97 -5.12
CA PHE A 589 -30.93 4.31 -5.16
C PHE A 589 -30.67 4.97 -6.51
N ILE A 590 -31.53 5.91 -6.90
CA ILE A 590 -31.35 6.78 -8.05
C ILE A 590 -31.53 8.25 -7.65
N GLN A 591 -30.75 9.14 -8.25
CA GLN A 591 -30.90 10.59 -8.10
C GLN A 591 -30.56 11.31 -9.42
N ASP A 592 -31.19 12.45 -9.66
CA ASP A 592 -30.77 13.39 -10.70
C ASP A 592 -29.36 13.88 -10.40
N PHE A 593 -28.42 13.60 -11.30
CA PHE A 593 -27.01 13.88 -11.07
C PHE A 593 -26.72 15.39 -10.98
N ARG A 594 -27.56 16.22 -11.60
CA ARG A 594 -27.38 17.68 -11.66
C ARG A 594 -27.58 18.35 -10.31
N GLU A 595 -28.34 17.71 -9.41
CA GLU A 595 -28.56 18.20 -8.04
C GLU A 595 -27.33 17.99 -7.14
N LEU A 596 -26.34 17.22 -7.61
CA LEU A 596 -25.15 16.85 -6.84
C LEU A 596 -23.87 17.54 -7.30
N VAL A 597 -23.88 18.20 -8.46
CA VAL A 597 -22.70 18.79 -9.10
C VAL A 597 -23.01 20.16 -9.69
N ASP A 598 -21.98 20.96 -9.93
CA ASP A 598 -22.11 22.23 -10.67
C ASP A 598 -22.31 21.94 -12.17
N TRP A 599 -23.53 21.59 -12.57
CA TRP A 599 -23.84 21.09 -13.90
C TRP A 599 -23.72 22.17 -14.98
N THR A 600 -22.73 22.01 -15.86
CA THR A 600 -22.45 22.90 -17.00
C THR A 600 -23.23 22.56 -18.28
N GLY A 601 -23.98 21.45 -18.29
CA GLY A 601 -24.81 21.04 -19.42
C GLY A 601 -26.17 21.74 -19.47
N GLN A 602 -27.06 21.27 -20.36
CA GLN A 602 -28.41 21.82 -20.47
C GLN A 602 -29.25 21.51 -19.21
N TRP A 603 -29.80 22.56 -18.61
CA TRP A 603 -30.83 22.48 -17.57
C TRP A 603 -32.21 22.39 -18.21
N GLY A 604 -32.61 21.17 -18.58
CA GLY A 604 -33.94 20.84 -19.11
C GLY A 604 -34.24 19.36 -18.93
N GLY A 605 -35.51 18.95 -19.07
CA GLY A 605 -35.93 17.55 -18.98
C GLY A 605 -36.72 17.20 -17.71
N SER A 606 -36.82 15.89 -17.44
CA SER A 606 -37.54 15.33 -16.29
C SER A 606 -37.14 15.94 -14.93
N LYS A 607 -38.14 16.17 -14.07
CA LYS A 607 -38.00 16.60 -12.67
C LYS A 607 -38.16 15.45 -11.67
N ALA A 608 -38.07 14.20 -12.13
CA ALA A 608 -38.10 13.03 -11.25
C ALA A 608 -36.76 12.84 -10.53
N PHE A 609 -36.79 12.24 -9.33
CA PHE A 609 -35.60 11.84 -8.57
C PHE A 609 -34.65 12.97 -8.16
N LEU A 610 -35.16 14.17 -7.86
CA LEU A 610 -34.33 15.30 -7.39
C LEU A 610 -33.56 15.00 -6.08
N ARG A 611 -34.04 14.03 -5.30
CA ARG A 611 -33.38 13.50 -4.11
C ARG A 611 -33.11 12.01 -4.29
N GLY A 612 -32.13 11.49 -3.56
CA GLY A 612 -31.83 10.06 -3.49
C GLY A 612 -33.09 9.25 -3.18
N THR A 613 -33.58 8.52 -4.17
CA THR A 613 -34.84 7.78 -4.11
C THR A 613 -34.52 6.29 -4.20
N GLU A 614 -34.99 5.52 -3.22
CA GLU A 614 -34.81 4.07 -3.19
C GLU A 614 -35.67 3.40 -4.26
N LEU A 615 -35.06 2.55 -5.09
CA LEU A 615 -35.77 1.80 -6.11
C LEU A 615 -36.33 0.52 -5.50
N GLN A 616 -37.56 0.18 -5.86
CA GLN A 616 -38.21 -1.06 -5.44
C GLN A 616 -38.22 -2.11 -6.57
N ARG A 617 -38.60 -3.34 -6.23
CA ARG A 617 -38.81 -4.43 -7.19
C ARG A 617 -40.14 -5.16 -6.95
N PRO A 618 -40.69 -5.85 -7.97
CA PRO A 618 -41.74 -6.84 -7.74
C PRO A 618 -41.26 -7.94 -6.77
N LEU A 619 -42.17 -8.45 -5.95
CA LEU A 619 -41.90 -9.59 -5.06
C LEU A 619 -41.46 -10.84 -5.85
N PRO A 620 -40.58 -11.69 -5.29
CA PRO A 620 -39.94 -11.59 -3.98
C PRO A 620 -38.74 -10.62 -3.96
N TRP A 621 -38.39 -10.14 -2.78
CA TRP A 621 -37.19 -9.31 -2.58
C TRP A 621 -36.02 -10.16 -2.09
N ASN A 622 -34.81 -9.84 -2.55
CA ASN A 622 -33.58 -10.38 -2.00
C ASN A 622 -33.10 -9.51 -0.84
N ALA A 623 -32.26 -10.08 0.04
CA ALA A 623 -31.69 -9.32 1.14
C ALA A 623 -30.75 -8.19 0.67
N VAL A 624 -30.04 -8.40 -0.45
CA VAL A 624 -29.15 -7.41 -1.07
C VAL A 624 -29.61 -7.20 -2.51
N GLU A 625 -30.08 -5.99 -2.78
CA GLU A 625 -30.50 -5.54 -4.09
C GLU A 625 -29.49 -4.56 -4.65
N LYS A 626 -28.86 -4.93 -5.78
CA LYS A 626 -27.80 -4.15 -6.40
C LYS A 626 -27.66 -4.48 -7.88
N ASN A 627 -26.84 -3.68 -8.58
CA ASN A 627 -26.49 -3.83 -9.99
C ASN A 627 -27.63 -3.55 -10.99
N TRP A 628 -28.80 -3.13 -10.52
CA TRP A 628 -29.92 -2.77 -11.38
C TRP A 628 -29.57 -1.61 -12.32
N PHE A 629 -30.26 -1.52 -13.45
CA PHE A 629 -30.11 -0.39 -14.37
C PHE A 629 -31.47 0.12 -14.87
N PRO A 630 -31.60 1.44 -15.09
CA PRO A 630 -32.77 2.02 -15.70
C PRO A 630 -32.74 1.89 -17.23
N PHE A 631 -33.93 1.85 -17.82
CA PHE A 631 -34.18 2.00 -19.26
C PHE A 631 -35.51 2.71 -19.48
N TRP A 632 -35.77 3.17 -20.71
CA TRP A 632 -36.94 4.00 -21.03
C TRP A 632 -37.67 3.51 -22.27
N ASP A 633 -38.99 3.67 -22.28
CA ASP A 633 -39.82 3.44 -23.46
C ASP A 633 -39.89 4.67 -24.38
N ILE A 634 -40.63 4.53 -25.49
CA ILE A 634 -40.86 5.60 -26.48
C ILE A 634 -41.63 6.81 -25.92
N ALA A 635 -42.35 6.65 -24.80
CA ALA A 635 -43.08 7.71 -24.13
C ALA A 635 -42.24 8.38 -23.01
N GLY A 636 -40.99 7.94 -22.82
CA GLY A 636 -40.10 8.44 -21.76
C GLY A 636 -40.42 7.88 -20.37
N GLN A 637 -41.25 6.85 -20.26
CA GLN A 637 -41.51 6.17 -18.98
C GLN A 637 -40.29 5.34 -18.57
N MET A 638 -39.92 5.42 -17.30
CA MET A 638 -38.76 4.71 -16.75
C MET A 638 -39.14 3.31 -16.26
N TYR A 639 -38.27 2.36 -16.57
CA TYR A 639 -38.33 0.98 -16.12
C TYR A 639 -36.98 0.62 -15.50
N ILE A 640 -37.00 -0.30 -14.53
CA ILE A 640 -35.80 -0.88 -13.94
C ILE A 640 -35.74 -2.34 -14.33
N HIS A 641 -34.57 -2.78 -14.80
CA HIS A 641 -34.25 -4.18 -15.01
C HIS A 641 -33.53 -4.70 -13.75
N HIS A 642 -34.11 -5.71 -13.12
CA HIS A 642 -33.68 -6.23 -11.82
C HIS A 642 -32.82 -7.49 -11.96
N ASP A 643 -33.22 -8.42 -12.81
CA ASP A 643 -32.56 -9.72 -12.96
C ASP A 643 -32.57 -10.18 -14.41
N ILE A 644 -31.46 -10.79 -14.87
CA ILE A 644 -31.38 -11.50 -16.17
C ILE A 644 -31.60 -13.00 -15.96
N ALA A 645 -31.00 -13.57 -14.92
CA ALA A 645 -31.02 -15.00 -14.60
C ALA A 645 -31.28 -15.19 -13.10
N PRO A 646 -31.93 -16.28 -12.66
CA PRO A 646 -32.41 -17.42 -13.47
C PRO A 646 -33.63 -17.11 -14.33
N LYS A 647 -34.38 -16.05 -14.02
CA LYS A 647 -35.46 -15.51 -14.84
C LYS A 647 -35.29 -14.01 -15.01
N ARG A 648 -35.69 -13.50 -16.17
CA ARG A 648 -35.69 -12.06 -16.42
C ARG A 648 -36.76 -11.38 -15.55
N VAL A 649 -36.41 -10.27 -14.90
CA VAL A 649 -37.33 -9.45 -14.11
C VAL A 649 -37.12 -7.99 -14.45
N PHE A 650 -38.19 -7.30 -14.84
CA PHE A 650 -38.21 -5.84 -14.96
C PHE A 650 -39.60 -5.30 -14.66
N ALA A 651 -39.66 -4.05 -14.20
CA ALA A 651 -40.90 -3.37 -13.87
C ALA A 651 -40.83 -1.88 -14.18
N ARG A 652 -41.99 -1.27 -14.38
CA ARG A 652 -42.09 0.19 -14.47
C ARG A 652 -41.87 0.79 -13.09
N VAL A 653 -41.12 1.88 -13.01
CA VAL A 653 -40.88 2.58 -11.74
C VAL A 653 -41.42 4.01 -11.79
N LEU A 654 -42.17 4.38 -10.76
CA LEU A 654 -42.69 5.73 -10.59
C LEU A 654 -41.65 6.65 -9.97
N SER A 655 -41.89 7.96 -10.00
CA SER A 655 -40.94 8.96 -9.47
C SER A 655 -40.68 8.87 -7.97
N ASP A 656 -41.49 8.11 -7.23
CA ASP A 656 -41.31 7.81 -5.81
C ASP A 656 -40.50 6.53 -5.55
N GLY A 657 -40.05 5.84 -6.60
CA GLY A 657 -39.29 4.59 -6.52
C GLY A 657 -40.14 3.32 -6.49
N SER A 658 -41.47 3.43 -6.41
CA SER A 658 -42.36 2.28 -6.39
C SER A 658 -42.37 1.54 -7.73
N ALA A 659 -42.35 0.21 -7.66
CA ALA A 659 -42.32 -0.67 -8.83
C ALA A 659 -43.72 -1.24 -9.15
N SER A 660 -44.02 -1.35 -10.45
CA SER A 660 -45.21 -2.07 -10.95
C SER A 660 -45.08 -3.59 -10.77
N VAL A 661 -46.07 -4.34 -11.25
CA VAL A 661 -45.95 -5.80 -11.44
C VAL A 661 -44.78 -6.15 -12.37
N ASN A 662 -44.28 -7.39 -12.25
CA ASN A 662 -43.24 -7.91 -13.16
C ASN A 662 -43.81 -8.02 -14.58
N LEU A 663 -43.26 -7.24 -15.50
CA LEU A 663 -43.69 -7.19 -16.90
C LEU A 663 -42.93 -8.19 -17.78
N ALA A 664 -41.84 -8.79 -17.30
CA ALA A 664 -41.11 -9.81 -18.03
C ALA A 664 -41.92 -11.08 -18.31
N LEU A 665 -42.99 -11.31 -17.53
CA LEU A 665 -43.92 -12.42 -17.74
C LEU A 665 -44.63 -12.35 -19.11
N LEU A 666 -44.74 -11.17 -19.70
CA LEU A 666 -45.36 -10.98 -21.02
C LEU A 666 -44.50 -11.54 -22.16
N THR A 667 -43.21 -11.73 -21.94
CA THR A 667 -42.24 -12.21 -22.93
C THR A 667 -41.54 -13.49 -22.48
N GLU A 668 -41.95 -14.08 -21.35
CA GLU A 668 -41.24 -15.20 -20.70
C GLU A 668 -40.98 -16.38 -21.64
N GLU A 669 -41.97 -16.79 -22.43
CA GLU A 669 -41.80 -17.93 -23.36
C GLU A 669 -40.73 -17.65 -24.43
N GLN A 670 -40.74 -16.46 -25.02
CA GLN A 670 -39.80 -16.07 -26.07
C GLN A 670 -38.41 -15.79 -25.50
N ASP A 671 -38.35 -15.07 -24.38
CA ASP A 671 -37.10 -14.70 -23.72
C ASP A 671 -36.39 -15.95 -23.19
N ASN A 672 -37.11 -16.92 -22.62
CA ASN A 672 -36.51 -18.15 -22.11
C ASN A 672 -35.86 -18.99 -23.21
N LYS A 673 -36.47 -19.11 -24.40
CA LYS A 673 -35.83 -19.79 -25.55
C LYS A 673 -34.51 -19.12 -25.92
N CYS A 674 -34.50 -17.78 -25.92
CA CYS A 674 -33.30 -17.02 -26.23
C CYS A 674 -32.20 -17.17 -25.15
N LEU A 675 -32.60 -17.08 -23.87
CA LEU A 675 -31.70 -17.24 -22.72
C LEU A 675 -31.13 -18.66 -22.67
N GLU A 676 -31.94 -19.72 -22.85
CA GLU A 676 -31.46 -21.10 -22.85
C GLU A 676 -30.41 -21.36 -23.94
N LYS A 677 -30.50 -20.67 -25.07
CA LYS A 677 -29.56 -20.80 -26.18
C LYS A 677 -28.26 -20.01 -25.99
N TYR A 678 -28.35 -18.76 -25.54
CA TYR A 678 -27.21 -17.83 -25.55
C TYR A 678 -26.64 -17.52 -24.16
N LEU A 679 -27.36 -17.80 -23.08
CA LEU A 679 -26.83 -17.64 -21.73
C LEU A 679 -25.89 -18.81 -21.41
N PRO A 680 -24.63 -18.55 -20.99
CA PRO A 680 -23.73 -19.58 -20.51
C PRO A 680 -24.38 -20.37 -19.37
N LYS A 681 -24.33 -21.70 -19.47
CA LYS A 681 -24.83 -22.56 -18.41
C LYS A 681 -23.90 -22.42 -17.20
N THR A 682 -24.45 -22.01 -16.07
CA THR A 682 -23.73 -21.99 -14.79
C THR A 682 -23.59 -23.42 -14.28
N ILE A 683 -22.39 -23.99 -14.31
CA ILE A 683 -22.13 -25.41 -14.05
C ILE A 683 -21.96 -25.68 -12.54
N SER A 684 -21.70 -24.64 -11.75
CA SER A 684 -21.46 -24.77 -10.30
C SER A 684 -22.00 -23.58 -9.51
N GLU A 685 -22.12 -23.73 -8.20
CA GLU A 685 -22.48 -22.65 -7.26
C GLU A 685 -21.49 -21.48 -7.23
N ASN A 686 -20.30 -21.65 -7.83
CA ASN A 686 -19.27 -20.61 -7.93
C ASN A 686 -19.42 -19.71 -9.17
N GLU A 687 -20.46 -19.92 -9.97
CA GLU A 687 -20.75 -19.14 -11.17
C GLU A 687 -22.07 -18.38 -11.01
N SER A 688 -22.09 -17.13 -11.50
CA SER A 688 -23.28 -16.28 -11.40
C SER A 688 -23.34 -15.27 -12.56
N VAL A 689 -24.56 -14.85 -12.91
CA VAL A 689 -24.79 -13.81 -13.91
C VAL A 689 -25.03 -12.48 -13.21
N HIS A 690 -24.29 -11.46 -13.62
CA HIS A 690 -24.35 -10.11 -13.04
C HIS A 690 -24.69 -9.10 -14.13
N GLN A 691 -25.62 -8.19 -13.85
CA GLN A 691 -25.76 -6.97 -14.66
C GLN A 691 -24.49 -6.11 -14.51
N ALA A 692 -24.02 -5.51 -15.60
CA ALA A 692 -22.73 -4.80 -15.64
C ALA A 692 -22.92 -3.29 -15.82
N SER A 693 -23.50 -2.90 -16.96
CA SER A 693 -23.58 -1.51 -17.40
C SER A 693 -24.98 -0.92 -17.22
N ASN A 694 -25.07 0.40 -17.43
CA ASN A 694 -26.33 1.05 -17.77
C ASN A 694 -26.84 0.61 -19.16
N SER A 695 -28.04 1.05 -19.53
CA SER A 695 -28.60 0.84 -20.86
C SER A 695 -28.33 2.05 -21.78
N LEU A 696 -28.33 1.78 -23.09
CA LEU A 696 -28.34 2.78 -24.16
C LEU A 696 -29.28 2.34 -25.27
N LYS A 697 -29.77 3.30 -26.05
CA LYS A 697 -30.59 3.07 -27.24
C LYS A 697 -29.73 3.14 -28.50
N ILE A 698 -29.96 2.23 -29.43
CA ILE A 698 -29.25 2.19 -30.70
C ILE A 698 -30.19 1.92 -31.88
N THR A 699 -29.96 2.62 -32.98
CA THR A 699 -30.55 2.30 -34.29
C THR A 699 -29.57 1.49 -35.13
N MET A 700 -30.02 0.35 -35.64
CA MET A 700 -29.23 -0.64 -36.39
C MET A 700 -29.00 -0.25 -37.86
N CYS A 701 -28.69 1.02 -38.11
CA CYS A 701 -28.16 1.52 -39.37
C CYS A 701 -27.13 2.63 -39.10
N LYS A 702 -26.33 3.00 -40.11
CA LYS A 702 -25.33 4.06 -39.96
C LYS A 702 -26.01 5.42 -40.12
N ARG A 703 -25.72 6.37 -39.24
CA ARG A 703 -26.21 7.75 -39.32
C ARG A 703 -25.82 8.41 -40.64
N THR A 704 -24.65 8.03 -41.16
CA THR A 704 -24.14 8.48 -42.46
C THR A 704 -24.91 7.94 -43.68
N ASP A 705 -25.75 6.91 -43.51
CA ASP A 705 -26.56 6.36 -44.60
C ASP A 705 -27.80 7.24 -44.85
N ALA A 706 -27.96 7.72 -46.08
CA ALA A 706 -29.07 8.60 -46.47
C ALA A 706 -30.47 7.98 -46.31
N ILE A 707 -30.56 6.64 -46.22
CA ILE A 707 -31.80 5.89 -46.03
C ILE A 707 -32.04 5.45 -44.58
N CYS A 708 -31.14 5.80 -43.66
CA CYS A 708 -31.25 5.41 -42.26
C CYS A 708 -32.30 6.27 -41.55
N ILE A 709 -33.48 5.69 -41.36
CA ILE A 709 -34.57 6.28 -40.60
C ILE A 709 -34.79 5.41 -39.36
N ALA A 710 -34.63 5.99 -38.18
CA ALA A 710 -34.91 5.30 -36.93
C ALA A 710 -36.41 5.01 -36.82
N ASP A 711 -36.75 3.73 -36.70
CA ASP A 711 -38.09 3.24 -36.46
C ASP A 711 -38.09 2.06 -35.48
N LYS A 712 -39.28 1.53 -35.20
CA LYS A 712 -39.48 0.46 -34.22
C LYS A 712 -38.87 -0.89 -34.63
N SER A 713 -38.61 -1.09 -35.92
CA SER A 713 -38.07 -2.33 -36.46
C SER A 713 -36.54 -2.39 -36.39
N ASN A 714 -35.89 -1.22 -36.35
CA ASN A 714 -34.43 -1.12 -36.34
C ASN A 714 -33.86 -0.44 -35.09
N THR A 715 -34.68 -0.01 -34.12
CA THR A 715 -34.21 0.68 -32.91
C THR A 715 -34.43 -0.18 -31.66
N PHE A 716 -33.37 -0.39 -30.89
CA PHE A 716 -33.33 -1.30 -29.74
C PHE A 716 -32.65 -0.65 -28.54
N ILE A 717 -32.92 -1.20 -27.36
CA ILE A 717 -32.18 -0.89 -26.14
C ILE A 717 -31.16 -2.00 -25.93
N PHE A 718 -29.92 -1.65 -25.60
CA PHE A 718 -28.87 -2.61 -25.29
C PHE A 718 -28.20 -2.34 -23.95
N THR A 719 -27.64 -3.40 -23.39
CA THR A 719 -26.87 -3.39 -22.14
C THR A 719 -25.77 -4.45 -22.20
N ILE A 720 -24.77 -4.31 -21.33
CA ILE A 720 -23.73 -5.31 -21.10
C ILE A 720 -23.99 -5.97 -19.75
N TRP A 721 -24.02 -7.30 -19.75
CA TRP A 721 -24.07 -8.15 -18.56
C TRP A 721 -22.82 -9.04 -18.53
N GLN A 722 -22.55 -9.72 -17.42
CA GLN A 722 -21.32 -10.48 -17.24
C GLN A 722 -21.62 -11.86 -16.65
N HIS A 723 -20.95 -12.88 -17.18
CA HIS A 723 -20.82 -14.15 -16.50
C HIS A 723 -19.61 -14.08 -15.57
N LYS A 724 -19.84 -14.27 -14.27
CA LYS A 724 -18.81 -14.30 -13.24
C LYS A 724 -18.53 -15.75 -12.88
N SER A 725 -17.27 -16.16 -12.91
CA SER A 725 -16.80 -17.42 -12.35
C SER A 725 -15.81 -17.15 -11.22
N PHE A 726 -15.83 -17.99 -10.18
CA PHE A 726 -14.90 -17.89 -9.06
C PHE A 726 -14.20 -19.22 -8.82
N TYR A 727 -12.98 -19.34 -9.33
CA TYR A 727 -12.17 -20.55 -9.22
C TYR A 727 -10.76 -20.22 -8.73
N ASN A 728 -10.14 -21.14 -8.00
CA ASN A 728 -8.76 -20.97 -7.50
C ASN A 728 -8.52 -19.65 -6.74
N TRP A 729 -9.51 -19.21 -5.95
CA TRP A 729 -9.49 -17.95 -5.18
C TRP A 729 -9.36 -16.69 -6.05
N HIS A 730 -9.81 -16.76 -7.30
CA HIS A 730 -9.75 -15.67 -8.27
C HIS A 730 -11.06 -15.58 -9.06
N ALA A 731 -11.59 -14.36 -9.20
CA ALA A 731 -12.82 -14.14 -9.96
C ALA A 731 -12.48 -13.74 -11.41
N VAL A 732 -13.24 -14.26 -12.36
CA VAL A 732 -13.14 -13.91 -13.77
C VAL A 732 -14.52 -13.44 -14.22
N TYR A 733 -14.57 -12.28 -14.88
CA TYR A 733 -15.78 -11.75 -15.49
C TYR A 733 -15.64 -11.84 -17.01
N GLU A 734 -16.71 -12.29 -17.65
CA GLU A 734 -16.87 -12.38 -19.09
C GLU A 734 -18.08 -11.55 -19.52
N PRO A 735 -17.87 -10.37 -20.15
CA PRO A 735 -18.97 -9.49 -20.52
C PRO A 735 -19.64 -9.90 -21.83
N TYR A 736 -20.96 -9.79 -21.89
CA TYR A 736 -21.83 -10.15 -23.03
C TYR A 736 -22.83 -9.03 -23.29
N VAL A 737 -23.26 -8.87 -24.54
CA VAL A 737 -24.24 -7.86 -24.95
C VAL A 737 -25.63 -8.47 -25.05
N MET A 738 -26.64 -7.72 -24.62
CA MET A 738 -28.05 -8.06 -24.79
C MET A 738 -28.79 -6.88 -25.43
N LEU A 739 -29.60 -7.17 -26.45
CA LEU A 739 -30.51 -6.23 -27.11
C LEU A 739 -31.96 -6.65 -26.85
N PHE A 740 -32.82 -5.67 -26.57
CA PHE A 740 -34.25 -5.87 -26.44
C PHE A 740 -35.03 -4.72 -27.08
N GLN A 741 -36.28 -4.98 -27.43
CA GLN A 741 -37.15 -4.03 -28.11
C GLN A 741 -37.34 -2.76 -27.25
N GLU A 742 -37.38 -1.57 -27.88
CA GLU A 742 -37.63 -0.31 -27.15
C GLU A 742 -39.10 -0.11 -26.75
N GLN A 743 -40.01 -0.88 -27.36
CA GLN A 743 -41.43 -0.83 -27.07
C GLN A 743 -41.85 -2.01 -26.18
N ALA A 744 -42.77 -1.76 -25.25
CA ALA A 744 -43.41 -2.81 -24.48
C ALA A 744 -44.00 -3.89 -25.43
N PRO A 745 -43.79 -5.19 -25.14
CA PRO A 745 -43.36 -5.74 -23.86
C PRO A 745 -41.84 -5.93 -23.67
N PHE A 746 -40.98 -5.27 -24.47
CA PHE A 746 -39.51 -5.28 -24.34
C PHE A 746 -38.87 -6.67 -24.51
N ALA A 747 -39.38 -7.49 -25.42
CA ALA A 747 -38.84 -8.83 -25.70
C ALA A 747 -37.35 -8.76 -26.08
N ILE A 748 -36.57 -9.77 -25.67
CA ILE A 748 -35.17 -9.88 -26.07
C ILE A 748 -35.13 -10.10 -27.58
N HIS A 749 -34.33 -9.27 -28.26
CA HIS A 749 -34.14 -9.32 -29.70
C HIS A 749 -32.90 -10.15 -30.06
N ALA A 750 -31.79 -9.92 -29.37
CA ALA A 750 -30.53 -10.60 -29.65
C ALA A 750 -29.60 -10.63 -28.43
N MET A 751 -28.68 -11.59 -28.40
CA MET A 751 -27.61 -11.68 -27.40
C MET A 751 -26.28 -12.04 -28.08
N SER A 752 -25.16 -11.56 -27.55
CA SER A 752 -23.84 -11.88 -28.12
C SER A 752 -23.54 -13.38 -27.99
N LYS A 753 -23.09 -14.03 -29.08
CA LYS A 753 -22.73 -15.46 -29.10
C LYS A 753 -21.43 -15.76 -28.33
N ARG A 754 -20.60 -14.75 -28.09
CA ARG A 754 -19.29 -14.82 -27.43
C ARG A 754 -19.10 -13.63 -26.50
N PRO A 755 -18.27 -13.77 -25.44
CA PRO A 755 -17.95 -12.65 -24.58
C PRO A 755 -17.08 -11.62 -25.30
N ILE A 756 -17.19 -10.36 -24.89
CA ILE A 756 -16.30 -9.28 -25.30
C ILE A 756 -14.92 -9.54 -24.70
N TRP A 757 -13.91 -9.53 -25.57
CA TRP A 757 -12.51 -9.67 -25.16
C TRP A 757 -11.78 -8.33 -25.26
N ILE A 758 -11.26 -7.83 -24.14
CA ILE A 758 -10.44 -6.62 -24.11
C ILE A 758 -8.98 -7.03 -24.34
N HIS A 759 -8.39 -6.58 -25.44
CA HIS A 759 -7.00 -6.90 -25.80
C HIS A 759 -6.02 -6.40 -24.73
N GLY A 760 -5.03 -7.23 -24.38
CA GLY A 760 -4.07 -6.94 -23.31
C GLY A 760 -4.42 -7.56 -21.95
N ARG A 761 -5.59 -8.21 -21.81
CA ARG A 761 -5.97 -8.98 -20.62
C ARG A 761 -4.93 -10.05 -20.28
N GLN A 762 -4.27 -9.90 -19.13
CA GLN A 762 -3.21 -10.82 -18.70
C GLN A 762 -3.76 -12.21 -18.37
N GLN A 763 -3.01 -13.26 -18.69
CA GLN A 763 -3.31 -14.63 -18.24
C GLN A 763 -2.47 -14.99 -17.01
N TYR A 764 -3.05 -15.78 -16.11
CA TYR A 764 -2.42 -16.32 -14.90
C TYR A 764 -2.33 -17.85 -15.00
N PRO A 765 -1.27 -18.40 -15.63
CA PRO A 765 -1.13 -19.84 -15.84
C PRO A 765 -1.04 -20.64 -14.53
N ASP A 766 -0.52 -20.03 -13.47
CA ASP A 766 -0.42 -20.60 -12.12
C ASP A 766 -1.78 -20.82 -11.46
N ARG A 767 -2.80 -20.04 -11.88
CA ARG A 767 -4.18 -20.12 -11.37
C ARG A 767 -5.14 -20.74 -12.37
N LEU A 768 -4.70 -20.95 -13.61
CA LEU A 768 -5.55 -21.32 -14.74
C LEU A 768 -6.70 -20.29 -14.95
N THR A 769 -6.44 -19.01 -14.67
CA THR A 769 -7.41 -17.91 -14.86
C THR A 769 -6.83 -16.79 -15.71
N SER A 770 -7.65 -15.79 -16.02
CA SER A 770 -7.22 -14.52 -16.63
C SER A 770 -7.52 -13.37 -15.69
N GLU A 771 -6.99 -12.18 -15.99
CA GLU A 771 -7.22 -10.98 -15.22
C GLU A 771 -8.71 -10.68 -15.01
N MET A 772 -9.07 -10.27 -13.79
CA MET A 772 -10.42 -9.88 -13.42
C MET A 772 -10.75 -8.53 -14.04
N ILE A 773 -11.34 -8.55 -15.24
CA ILE A 773 -11.82 -7.36 -15.94
C ILE A 773 -13.34 -7.35 -15.92
N TYR A 774 -13.93 -6.36 -15.25
CA TYR A 774 -15.39 -6.24 -15.11
C TYR A 774 -15.89 -4.90 -15.67
N VAL A 775 -16.90 -4.96 -16.54
CA VAL A 775 -17.50 -3.76 -17.15
C VAL A 775 -18.42 -3.09 -16.13
N THR A 776 -18.38 -1.76 -16.07
CA THR A 776 -19.14 -0.97 -15.08
C THR A 776 -20.08 0.06 -15.71
N SER A 777 -19.77 0.55 -16.91
CA SER A 777 -20.56 1.61 -17.57
C SER A 777 -20.34 1.67 -19.08
N ILE A 778 -21.34 2.20 -19.79
CA ILE A 778 -21.28 2.52 -21.22
C ILE A 778 -21.84 3.91 -21.47
N ALA A 779 -21.22 4.67 -22.38
CA ALA A 779 -21.72 5.99 -22.79
C ALA A 779 -21.32 6.28 -24.24
N TRP A 780 -22.15 7.02 -24.98
CA TRP A 780 -21.75 7.54 -26.28
C TRP A 780 -20.58 8.52 -26.10
N LYS A 781 -19.55 8.41 -26.94
CA LYS A 781 -18.32 9.21 -26.83
C LYS A 781 -18.55 10.68 -27.16
N SER A 782 -19.48 10.96 -28.08
CA SER A 782 -19.84 12.33 -28.44
C SER A 782 -20.70 12.99 -27.35
N PRO A 783 -20.37 14.21 -26.88
CA PRO A 783 -21.16 14.91 -25.88
C PRO A 783 -22.54 15.35 -26.39
N LEU A 784 -22.78 15.29 -27.71
CA LEU A 784 -24.07 15.57 -28.32
C LEU A 784 -25.04 14.38 -28.24
N LEU A 785 -24.51 13.17 -28.01
CA LEU A 785 -25.28 11.94 -27.91
C LEU A 785 -25.56 11.63 -26.44
N LYS A 786 -26.85 11.64 -26.07
CA LYS A 786 -27.32 11.34 -24.71
C LYS A 786 -27.56 9.84 -24.54
N TYR A 787 -28.79 9.40 -24.81
CA TYR A 787 -29.20 8.00 -24.68
C TYR A 787 -29.19 7.23 -26.02
N HIS A 788 -29.28 7.92 -27.16
CA HIS A 788 -29.50 7.30 -28.48
C HIS A 788 -28.34 7.54 -29.45
N GLY A 789 -27.80 6.46 -30.02
CA GLY A 789 -26.80 6.47 -31.09
C GLY A 789 -27.13 5.51 -32.25
N TYR A 790 -26.20 5.41 -33.20
CA TYR A 790 -26.28 4.65 -34.45
C TYR A 790 -25.05 3.74 -34.57
N LEU A 791 -25.04 2.83 -35.55
CA LEU A 791 -23.96 1.83 -35.68
C LEU A 791 -22.56 2.43 -35.90
N ASP A 792 -22.48 3.57 -36.57
CA ASP A 792 -21.23 4.30 -36.84
C ASP A 792 -20.83 5.27 -35.73
N ASP A 793 -21.61 5.39 -34.65
CA ASP A 793 -21.25 6.18 -33.48
C ASP A 793 -20.25 5.41 -32.58
N GLU A 794 -19.26 6.11 -32.05
CA GLU A 794 -18.31 5.57 -31.07
C GLU A 794 -18.89 5.63 -29.64
N LEU A 795 -18.59 4.61 -28.83
CA LEU A 795 -18.96 4.54 -27.42
C LEU A 795 -17.74 4.27 -26.54
N PHE A 796 -17.78 4.78 -25.31
CA PHE A 796 -16.85 4.41 -24.25
C PHE A 796 -17.42 3.25 -23.44
N ILE A 797 -16.59 2.24 -23.19
CA ILE A 797 -16.82 1.18 -22.21
C ILE A 797 -15.88 1.40 -21.04
N GLY A 798 -16.44 1.68 -19.86
CA GLY A 798 -15.70 1.76 -18.60
C GLY A 798 -15.62 0.39 -17.92
N PHE A 799 -14.44 0.03 -17.40
CA PHE A 799 -14.21 -1.25 -16.74
C PHE A 799 -13.19 -1.15 -15.59
N GLY A 800 -13.30 -2.04 -14.60
CA GLY A 800 -12.32 -2.22 -13.54
C GLY A 800 -11.38 -3.38 -13.82
N ILE A 801 -10.17 -3.34 -13.24
CA ILE A 801 -9.12 -4.35 -13.36
C ILE A 801 -8.64 -4.76 -11.95
N GLU A 802 -8.87 -6.01 -11.57
CA GLU A 802 -8.38 -6.64 -10.31
C GLU A 802 -8.76 -5.89 -9.01
N ASP A 803 -9.84 -5.09 -9.02
CA ASP A 803 -10.20 -4.14 -7.95
C ASP A 803 -9.04 -3.19 -7.56
N LYS A 804 -8.10 -2.95 -8.49
CA LYS A 804 -6.88 -2.15 -8.26
C LYS A 804 -6.73 -0.97 -9.20
N ALA A 805 -7.32 -1.08 -10.38
CA ALA A 805 -7.23 -0.07 -11.42
C ALA A 805 -8.56 0.04 -12.18
N SER A 806 -8.71 1.14 -12.90
CA SER A 806 -9.86 1.43 -13.75
C SER A 806 -9.35 1.73 -15.16
N GLY A 807 -10.13 1.36 -16.16
CA GLY A 807 -9.83 1.61 -17.57
C GLY A 807 -11.10 2.02 -18.31
N ALA A 808 -10.89 2.63 -19.48
CA ALA A 808 -11.94 2.88 -20.43
C ALA A 808 -11.38 2.71 -21.84
N ILE A 809 -12.22 2.20 -22.74
CA ILE A 809 -11.86 1.95 -24.14
C ILE A 809 -12.97 2.51 -25.03
N ASP A 810 -12.59 3.13 -26.14
CA ASP A 810 -13.51 3.48 -27.22
C ASP A 810 -13.65 2.34 -28.21
N ILE A 811 -14.88 2.12 -28.68
CA ILE A 811 -15.23 1.12 -29.69
C ILE A 811 -16.39 1.64 -30.54
N THR A 812 -16.47 1.26 -31.81
CA THR A 812 -17.65 1.58 -32.62
C THR A 812 -18.81 0.68 -32.21
N ALA A 813 -20.05 1.18 -32.30
CA ALA A 813 -21.21 0.36 -31.94
C ALA A 813 -21.37 -0.84 -32.89
N GLU A 814 -21.03 -0.69 -34.17
CA GLU A 814 -20.97 -1.78 -35.15
C GLU A 814 -20.06 -2.93 -34.69
N GLU A 815 -18.86 -2.63 -34.20
CA GLU A 815 -17.91 -3.64 -33.70
C GLU A 815 -18.40 -4.29 -32.40
N LEU A 816 -18.95 -3.51 -31.46
CA LEU A 816 -19.49 -4.05 -30.21
C LEU A 816 -20.64 -5.03 -30.44
N LEU A 817 -21.49 -4.72 -31.42
CA LEU A 817 -22.66 -5.52 -31.77
C LEU A 817 -22.37 -6.59 -32.83
N ALA A 818 -21.10 -6.78 -33.20
CA ALA A 818 -20.72 -7.85 -34.09
C ALA A 818 -20.93 -9.22 -33.43
N GLY A 819 -21.48 -10.19 -34.17
CA GLY A 819 -21.65 -11.56 -33.67
C GLY A 819 -22.82 -11.75 -32.69
N LEU A 820 -23.82 -10.86 -32.71
CA LEU A 820 -25.10 -11.11 -32.06
C LEU A 820 -25.81 -12.33 -32.66
N GLY A 821 -26.44 -13.13 -31.81
CA GLY A 821 -27.39 -14.17 -32.16
C GLY A 821 -28.80 -13.67 -31.97
N LEU A 822 -29.61 -13.73 -33.03
CA LEU A 822 -31.00 -13.34 -32.98
C LEU A 822 -31.78 -14.35 -32.15
N CYS A 823 -32.71 -13.87 -31.33
CA CYS A 823 -33.62 -14.74 -30.58
C CYS A 823 -34.59 -15.49 -31.49
N THR A 824 -34.81 -15.03 -32.72
CA THR A 824 -35.59 -15.76 -33.74
C THR A 824 -34.86 -17.00 -34.27
N GLU A 825 -33.54 -17.10 -34.08
CA GLU A 825 -32.79 -18.32 -34.37
C GLU A 825 -32.93 -19.36 -33.25
N ALA A 826 -33.47 -18.97 -32.07
CA ALA A 826 -33.43 -19.76 -30.84
C ALA A 826 -34.54 -20.80 -30.72
#